data_AF-A0A7X8YW69-F1
#
_entry.id   AF-A0A7X8YW69-F1
#
_cell.length_a   1.000
_cell.length_b   1.000
_cell.length_c   1.000
_cell.angle_alpha   90.00
_cell.angle_beta   90.00
_cell.angle_gamma   90.00
#
_symmetry.space_group_name_H-M   'P 1'
#
loop_
_entity.id
_entity.type
_entity.pdbx_description
1 polymer ?
#
loop_
_entity_poly.entity_id
_entity_poly.type
_entity_poly.pdbx_seq_one_letter_code
_entity_poly.pdbx_strand_id
1 'polypeptide(L)'
;MGRALSAAVVGLLVALAAFAPALVVPGAAGAAPVTGVSESFWVEYWDTGEYVRIQATPQYVGEHVAVYVDDRESLSQYLVDQLGATFDETIYPALTSAYGSEPNPGIDGDPRVAILVYDFNDGTNSIDGSFNCRDIDPAGSAGGPSNRREMFYLNREAILAEPDNIGALAAHEFTHLILHFRDAILDPSPSRAPEETWLLEGFTTYGEHLAGYDGRTNGQLQSFMNDPNFNLTRWQGVRANYGASYSFMRYLAEREGPDFIYLLANQPLDGIAGIDATLADIGSSDSFATLFDDWVVAAFLHDREPPLWPYVFPGLSASLRPVSLTGSQPLLGSAAVANYGTLYLDFPAVERDESYQVVVDGADGAPLHAALISWDLSGADMPWVTRLDLANPAVGDTVTVPAGHDRHTLAVWARGPAGQAGTFGFTFTGAPDPPSGVQFLDMGGNDLFYEHAASLLDRGVISGKEIPSGSGLWFFLGRDDVTRAQFSKMIMLAVERHTEEIENLGNPTFSDVPAVFDQYGYPYDYIEEAAVLGIVNGYTDGRFRPYSPITRSHLVLMILRGAAAVGKPLPVYTGESRLFADVPLSHPYYREIMTAWSAGILNGSYVGDRLYFRPYSPASRNHVAKMTAQLLDHLDAAPGLSGAAADVVGDASG
;
A
#
# COMPACT_ATOMS: atom_id res chain seq x y z
N MET A 1 -74.55 -1.05 8.25
CA MET A 1 -74.29 -0.13 9.38
C MET A 1 -72.80 0.20 9.31
N GLY A 2 -72.29 1.40 9.05
CA GLY A 2 -72.88 2.72 8.90
C GLY A 2 -71.81 3.74 9.27
N ARG A 3 -71.35 4.53 8.28
CA ARG A 3 -70.59 5.80 8.37
C ARG A 3 -69.14 5.67 8.86
N ALA A 4 -68.13 6.33 8.28
CA ALA A 4 -68.12 7.61 7.58
C ALA A 4 -67.12 7.66 6.40
N LEU A 5 -67.59 8.16 5.27
CA LEU A 5 -66.81 8.88 4.27
C LEU A 5 -66.68 10.35 4.72
N SER A 6 -65.51 10.95 4.52
CA SER A 6 -65.31 12.38 4.28
C SER A 6 -63.94 12.52 3.58
N ALA A 7 -63.87 12.62 2.26
CA ALA A 7 -64.04 13.84 1.45
C ALA A 7 -63.03 14.94 1.82
N ALA A 8 -61.99 15.10 0.97
CA ALA A 8 -61.53 16.39 0.42
C ALA A 8 -60.33 16.19 -0.53
N VAL A 9 -60.63 15.73 -1.75
CA VAL A 9 -59.95 16.25 -2.94
C VAL A 9 -60.48 17.67 -3.12
N VAL A 10 -59.57 18.66 -3.12
CA VAL A 10 -59.66 20.05 -3.63
C VAL A 10 -58.71 20.88 -2.76
N GLY A 11 -57.55 21.17 -3.32
CA GLY A 11 -56.49 21.99 -2.72
C GLY A 11 -55.27 22.09 -3.63
N LEU A 12 -55.48 21.97 -4.95
CA LEU A 12 -54.55 22.36 -5.99
C LEU A 12 -54.81 23.84 -6.25
N LEU A 13 -53.77 24.67 -6.27
CA LEU A 13 -53.76 26.15 -6.41
C LEU A 13 -53.87 26.92 -5.09
N VAL A 14 -52.70 27.21 -4.49
CA VAL A 14 -52.27 28.52 -3.92
C VAL A 14 -51.15 28.24 -2.89
N ALA A 15 -49.91 28.16 -3.38
CA ALA A 15 -48.67 28.45 -2.65
C ALA A 15 -47.48 28.29 -3.64
N LEU A 16 -47.54 29.00 -4.77
CA LEU A 16 -46.53 29.01 -5.82
C LEU A 16 -46.00 30.44 -6.02
N ALA A 17 -45.84 31.17 -4.91
CA ALA A 17 -45.36 32.55 -4.92
C ALA A 17 -44.69 32.86 -3.58
N ALA A 18 -43.40 32.54 -3.47
CA ALA A 18 -42.37 33.29 -2.72
C ALA A 18 -41.12 32.42 -2.53
N PHE A 19 -40.36 32.21 -3.60
CA PHE A 19 -38.90 32.13 -3.63
C PHE A 19 -38.52 32.11 -5.11
N ALA A 20 -38.73 33.25 -5.78
CA ALA A 20 -38.02 33.50 -7.01
C ALA A 20 -36.55 33.69 -6.60
N PRO A 21 -35.58 32.94 -7.15
CA PRO A 21 -34.19 33.37 -7.05
C PRO A 21 -34.15 34.78 -7.62
N ALA A 22 -33.39 35.67 -6.98
CA ALA A 22 -33.17 36.99 -7.53
C ALA A 22 -32.62 36.80 -8.94
N LEU A 23 -33.44 37.06 -9.97
CA LEU A 23 -32.96 37.14 -11.33
C LEU A 23 -31.86 38.20 -11.32
N VAL A 24 -30.62 37.77 -11.50
CA VAL A 24 -29.55 38.65 -11.95
C VAL A 24 -30.06 39.20 -13.28
N VAL A 25 -30.46 40.47 -13.26
CA VAL A 25 -30.78 41.19 -14.50
C VAL A 25 -29.47 41.24 -15.27
N PRO A 26 -29.39 40.68 -16.49
CA PRO A 26 -28.19 40.81 -17.30
C PRO A 26 -27.85 42.29 -17.42
N GLY A 27 -26.57 42.64 -17.23
CA GLY A 27 -26.10 43.95 -17.64
C GLY A 27 -26.46 44.20 -19.10
N ALA A 28 -26.59 45.48 -19.49
CA ALA A 28 -26.73 45.79 -20.92
C ALA A 28 -25.57 45.12 -21.67
N ALA A 29 -25.89 44.32 -22.68
CA ALA A 29 -24.91 43.55 -23.45
C ALA A 29 -23.75 44.47 -23.88
N GLY A 30 -22.52 44.06 -23.58
CA GLY A 30 -21.32 44.67 -24.12
C GLY A 30 -21.37 44.68 -25.65
N ALA A 31 -20.65 45.61 -26.28
CA ALA A 31 -20.44 45.52 -27.72
C ALA A 31 -19.61 44.24 -27.98
N ALA A 32 -20.06 43.41 -28.93
CA ALA A 32 -19.34 42.20 -29.30
C ALA A 32 -17.87 42.53 -29.68
N PRO A 33 -16.90 41.65 -29.37
CA PRO A 33 -15.50 41.88 -29.66
C PRO A 33 -15.29 42.08 -31.16
N VAL A 34 -14.54 43.13 -31.49
CA VAL A 34 -14.19 43.48 -32.88
C VAL A 34 -12.69 43.35 -33.03
N THR A 35 -12.25 42.49 -33.94
CA THR A 35 -10.83 42.29 -34.22
C THR A 35 -10.13 43.62 -34.50
N GLY A 36 -8.97 43.82 -33.88
CA GLY A 36 -8.19 45.06 -34.01
C GLY A 36 -8.64 46.24 -33.13
N VAL A 37 -9.68 46.08 -32.29
CA VAL A 37 -10.12 47.11 -31.33
C VAL A 37 -9.66 46.72 -29.92
N SER A 38 -8.71 47.47 -29.36
CA SER A 38 -8.13 47.20 -28.04
C SER A 38 -9.12 47.45 -26.90
N GLU A 39 -9.08 46.59 -25.89
CA GLU A 39 -9.88 46.62 -24.66
C GLU A 39 -8.99 46.63 -23.41
N SER A 40 -9.52 47.12 -22.28
CA SER A 40 -8.79 47.16 -21.00
C SER A 40 -9.13 45.95 -20.14
N PHE A 41 -8.09 45.25 -19.67
CA PHE A 41 -8.21 44.09 -18.79
C PHE A 41 -7.45 44.32 -17.49
N TRP A 42 -8.00 43.80 -16.39
CA TRP A 42 -7.26 43.51 -15.17
C TRP A 42 -6.53 42.18 -15.33
N VAL A 43 -5.26 42.15 -14.95
CA VAL A 43 -4.43 40.93 -14.90
C VAL A 43 -3.61 40.92 -13.63
N GLU A 44 -3.18 39.74 -13.21
CA GLU A 44 -2.27 39.55 -12.08
C GLU A 44 -0.83 39.38 -12.55
N TYR A 45 0.11 40.01 -11.86
CA TYR A 45 1.52 39.68 -11.96
C TYR A 45 1.92 38.70 -10.86
N TRP A 46 2.32 37.51 -11.26
CA TRP A 46 2.42 36.35 -10.37
C TRP A 46 3.62 36.41 -9.42
N ASP A 47 4.69 37.11 -9.78
CA ASP A 47 5.80 37.38 -8.86
C ASP A 47 5.41 38.25 -7.67
N THR A 48 4.45 39.17 -7.86
CA THR A 48 4.11 40.20 -6.86
C THR A 48 2.71 40.04 -6.27
N GLY A 49 1.83 39.29 -6.92
CA GLY A 49 0.38 39.25 -6.65
C GLY A 49 -0.34 40.57 -6.97
N GLU A 50 0.31 41.48 -7.71
CA GLU A 50 -0.26 42.79 -8.02
C GLU A 50 -1.22 42.71 -9.20
N TYR A 51 -2.40 43.32 -9.04
CA TYR A 51 -3.36 43.49 -10.12
C TYR A 51 -3.12 44.80 -10.87
N VAL A 52 -2.86 44.70 -12.17
CA VAL A 52 -2.62 45.84 -13.05
C VAL A 52 -3.60 45.88 -14.21
N ARG A 53 -3.76 47.06 -14.82
CA ARG A 53 -4.53 47.20 -16.06
C ARG A 53 -3.62 47.16 -17.27
N ILE A 54 -4.00 46.35 -18.24
CA ILE A 54 -3.34 46.23 -19.53
C ILE A 54 -4.31 46.55 -20.66
N GLN A 55 -3.77 46.79 -21.85
CA GLN A 55 -4.53 46.89 -23.09
C GLN A 55 -4.29 45.61 -23.89
N ALA A 56 -5.34 44.98 -24.39
CA ALA A 56 -5.23 43.79 -25.22
C ALA A 56 -6.22 43.86 -26.37
N THR A 57 -5.78 43.39 -27.53
CA THR A 57 -6.55 43.44 -28.76
C THR A 57 -7.03 42.02 -29.11
N PRO A 58 -8.31 41.81 -29.44
CA PRO A 58 -8.78 40.53 -29.95
C PRO A 58 -8.17 40.31 -31.35
N GLN A 59 -7.43 39.22 -31.48
CA GLN A 59 -6.76 38.81 -32.71
C GLN A 59 -7.47 37.63 -33.40
N TYR A 60 -8.39 36.97 -32.71
CA TYR A 60 -9.31 35.98 -33.26
C TYR A 60 -10.68 36.13 -32.59
N VAL A 61 -11.76 36.03 -33.37
CA VAL A 61 -13.14 36.01 -32.87
C VAL A 61 -13.88 34.92 -33.63
N GLY A 62 -14.24 33.86 -32.91
CA GLY A 62 -14.92 32.68 -33.42
C GLY A 62 -16.39 32.61 -33.02
N GLU A 63 -16.94 31.39 -33.01
CA GLU A 63 -18.30 31.10 -32.58
C GLU A 63 -18.43 31.12 -31.05
N HIS A 64 -17.52 30.45 -30.34
CA HIS A 64 -17.54 30.30 -28.89
C HIS A 64 -16.39 31.01 -28.18
N VAL A 65 -15.42 31.58 -28.91
CA VAL A 65 -14.22 32.17 -28.32
C VAL A 65 -13.81 33.51 -28.93
N ALA A 66 -13.20 34.37 -28.10
CA ALA A 66 -12.40 35.50 -28.56
C ALA A 66 -11.00 35.44 -27.93
N VAL A 67 -9.95 35.42 -28.76
CA VAL A 67 -8.55 35.38 -28.28
C VAL A 67 -7.97 36.78 -28.30
N TYR A 68 -7.67 37.29 -27.12
CA TYR A 68 -7.03 38.58 -26.87
C TYR A 68 -5.54 38.38 -26.62
N VAL A 69 -4.72 39.26 -27.18
CA VAL A 69 -3.28 39.30 -26.91
C VAL A 69 -2.95 40.70 -26.38
N ASP A 70 -2.21 40.75 -25.28
CA ASP A 70 -1.67 41.99 -24.72
C ASP A 70 -0.92 42.80 -25.80
N ASP A 71 -1.26 44.08 -25.93
CA ASP A 71 -0.72 44.97 -26.96
C ASP A 71 0.80 45.22 -26.82
N ARG A 72 1.37 44.88 -25.67
CA ARG A 72 2.81 44.95 -25.39
C ARG A 72 3.56 43.72 -25.87
N GLU A 73 2.84 42.63 -26.10
CA GLU A 73 3.37 41.32 -26.42
C GLU A 73 3.23 41.01 -27.92
N SER A 74 4.03 40.06 -28.40
CA SER A 74 3.89 39.54 -29.75
C SER A 74 3.72 38.03 -29.75
N LEU A 75 2.63 37.54 -30.33
CA LEU A 75 2.40 36.13 -30.62
C LEU A 75 2.17 35.97 -32.13
N SER A 76 2.62 34.86 -32.72
CA SER A 76 2.38 34.64 -34.14
C SER A 76 0.89 34.45 -34.41
N GLN A 77 0.36 35.08 -35.46
CA GLN A 77 -1.05 34.93 -35.84
C GLN A 77 -1.43 33.46 -36.09
N TYR A 78 -0.48 32.63 -36.58
CA TYR A 78 -0.69 31.20 -36.74
C TYR A 78 -1.09 30.51 -35.42
N LEU A 79 -0.39 30.80 -34.32
CA LEU A 79 -0.70 30.23 -33.00
C LEU A 79 -2.03 30.73 -32.47
N VAL A 80 -2.35 32.02 -32.69
CA VAL A 80 -3.64 32.61 -32.30
C VAL A 80 -4.79 31.94 -33.05
N ASP A 81 -4.67 31.81 -34.38
CA ASP A 81 -5.68 31.18 -35.23
C ASP A 81 -5.84 29.70 -34.88
N GLN A 82 -4.74 28.98 -34.61
CA GLN A 82 -4.79 27.59 -34.16
C GLN A 82 -5.50 27.46 -32.81
N LEU A 83 -5.19 28.31 -31.82
CA LEU A 83 -5.85 28.29 -30.52
C LEU A 83 -7.35 28.55 -30.66
N GLY A 84 -7.73 29.62 -31.38
CA GLY A 84 -9.12 29.98 -31.59
C GLY A 84 -9.93 28.90 -32.30
N ALA A 85 -9.43 28.41 -33.44
CA ALA A 85 -10.10 27.36 -34.21
C ALA A 85 -10.19 26.04 -33.43
N THR A 86 -9.12 25.64 -32.74
CA THR A 86 -9.15 24.40 -31.94
C THR A 86 -10.10 24.51 -30.75
N PHE A 87 -10.23 25.71 -30.17
CA PHE A 87 -11.19 25.92 -29.11
C PHE A 87 -12.62 25.71 -29.59
N ASP A 88 -13.02 26.36 -30.69
CA ASP A 88 -14.37 26.23 -31.25
C ASP A 88 -14.66 24.80 -31.76
N GLU A 89 -13.72 24.19 -32.48
CA GLU A 89 -13.96 22.92 -33.20
C GLU A 89 -13.78 21.68 -32.33
N THR A 90 -12.95 21.75 -31.28
CA THR A 90 -12.55 20.58 -30.48
C THR A 90 -12.81 20.78 -28.99
N ILE A 91 -12.24 21.82 -28.37
CA ILE A 91 -12.23 21.96 -26.90
C ILE A 91 -13.65 22.25 -26.39
N TYR A 92 -14.30 23.26 -26.94
CA TYR A 92 -15.63 23.68 -26.51
C TYR A 92 -16.67 22.56 -26.60
N PRO A 93 -16.88 21.87 -27.75
CA PRO A 93 -17.86 20.79 -27.81
C PRO A 93 -17.48 19.59 -26.92
N ALA A 94 -16.21 19.24 -26.79
CA ALA A 94 -15.78 18.12 -25.94
C ALA A 94 -16.07 18.40 -24.46
N LEU A 95 -15.65 19.56 -23.95
CA LEU A 95 -15.77 19.90 -22.53
C LEU A 95 -17.20 20.24 -22.12
N THR A 96 -17.94 20.96 -22.97
CA THR A 96 -19.35 21.26 -22.68
C THR A 96 -20.24 20.01 -22.77
N SER A 97 -19.90 19.03 -23.59
CA SER A 97 -20.58 17.73 -23.60
C SER A 97 -20.27 16.91 -22.35
N ALA A 98 -19.06 17.00 -21.80
CA ALA A 98 -18.65 16.22 -20.64
C ALA A 98 -19.11 16.81 -19.30
N TYR A 99 -19.03 18.13 -19.15
CA TYR A 99 -19.23 18.84 -17.88
C TYR A 99 -20.45 19.79 -17.89
N GLY A 100 -21.05 20.01 -19.06
CA GLY A 100 -22.04 21.06 -19.30
C GLY A 100 -21.40 22.40 -19.67
N SER A 101 -22.22 23.41 -19.94
CA SER A 101 -21.75 24.73 -20.41
C SER A 101 -21.46 25.70 -19.26
N GLU A 102 -20.46 26.56 -19.46
CA GLU A 102 -20.23 27.82 -18.77
C GLU A 102 -21.47 28.74 -18.68
N PRO A 103 -21.44 29.88 -17.96
CA PRO A 103 -22.51 30.87 -18.08
C PRO A 103 -22.65 31.33 -19.53
N ASN A 104 -23.78 31.03 -20.16
CA ASN A 104 -24.03 31.40 -21.56
C ASN A 104 -25.49 31.87 -21.78
N PRO A 105 -25.73 33.14 -22.17
CA PRO A 105 -24.71 34.17 -22.40
C PRO A 105 -23.99 34.55 -21.11
N GLY A 106 -22.79 35.08 -21.27
CA GLY A 106 -21.92 35.49 -20.19
C GLY A 106 -22.47 36.61 -19.31
N ILE A 107 -21.78 36.92 -18.20
CA ILE A 107 -22.16 38.01 -17.28
C ILE A 107 -22.17 39.39 -17.96
N ASP A 108 -21.41 39.56 -19.05
CA ASP A 108 -21.41 40.76 -19.91
C ASP A 108 -22.36 40.66 -21.12
N GLY A 109 -23.06 39.53 -21.27
CA GLY A 109 -24.01 39.25 -22.33
C GLY A 109 -23.39 38.72 -23.63
N ASP A 110 -22.06 38.55 -23.72
CA ASP A 110 -21.42 37.89 -24.85
C ASP A 110 -21.53 36.36 -24.70
N PRO A 111 -21.91 35.59 -25.73
CA PRO A 111 -21.92 34.13 -25.66
C PRO A 111 -20.53 33.49 -25.81
N ARG A 112 -19.46 34.28 -26.00
CA ARG A 112 -18.09 33.78 -26.18
C ARG A 112 -17.28 33.84 -24.90
N VAL A 113 -16.40 32.85 -24.74
CA VAL A 113 -15.34 32.85 -23.73
C VAL A 113 -14.17 33.70 -24.22
N ALA A 114 -13.63 34.56 -23.37
CA ALA A 114 -12.42 35.32 -23.68
C ALA A 114 -11.16 34.56 -23.21
N ILE A 115 -10.20 34.37 -24.11
CA ILE A 115 -8.86 33.89 -23.76
C ILE A 115 -7.91 35.08 -23.80
N LEU A 116 -7.29 35.43 -22.67
CA LEU A 116 -6.31 36.51 -22.62
C LEU A 116 -4.88 35.96 -22.54
N VAL A 117 -4.10 36.19 -23.58
CA VAL A 117 -2.67 35.87 -23.63
C VAL A 117 -1.86 37.09 -23.20
N TYR A 118 -1.10 36.95 -22.12
CA TYR A 118 -0.19 37.99 -21.63
C TYR A 118 1.05 37.38 -20.95
N ASP A 119 2.08 38.19 -20.69
CA ASP A 119 3.21 37.79 -19.86
C ASP A 119 2.81 37.86 -18.37
N PHE A 120 2.75 36.70 -17.72
CA PHE A 120 2.35 36.56 -16.32
C PHE A 120 3.33 37.26 -15.35
N ASN A 121 4.53 37.63 -15.83
CA ASN A 121 5.60 38.18 -15.00
C ASN A 121 5.85 37.27 -13.79
N ASP A 122 6.06 35.99 -14.10
CA ASP A 122 6.41 34.92 -13.18
C ASP A 122 7.88 34.56 -13.40
N GLY A 123 8.77 35.11 -12.57
CA GLY A 123 10.20 34.88 -12.64
C GLY A 123 10.61 33.43 -12.37
N THR A 124 9.69 32.58 -11.93
CA THR A 124 9.92 31.14 -11.79
C THR A 124 9.47 30.33 -13.01
N ASN A 125 8.67 30.90 -13.91
CA ASN A 125 8.00 30.21 -15.02
C ASN A 125 7.30 28.92 -14.57
N SER A 126 6.60 28.97 -13.43
CA SER A 126 5.87 27.84 -12.85
C SER A 126 4.37 27.86 -13.16
N ILE A 127 3.85 28.98 -13.65
CA ILE A 127 2.43 29.15 -13.98
C ILE A 127 2.22 29.23 -15.50
N ASP A 128 1.58 28.21 -16.05
CA ASP A 128 1.31 28.10 -17.50
C ASP A 128 0.00 28.80 -17.92
N GLY A 129 -0.98 28.85 -17.02
CA GLY A 129 -2.34 29.33 -17.25
C GLY A 129 -3.04 29.62 -15.94
N SER A 130 -4.19 30.29 -16.02
CA SER A 130 -5.02 30.54 -14.86
C SER A 130 -6.47 30.82 -15.23
N PHE A 131 -7.38 30.31 -14.41
CA PHE A 131 -8.74 30.78 -14.28
C PHE A 131 -8.93 31.60 -13.00
N ASN A 132 -9.65 32.72 -13.10
CA ASN A 132 -9.96 33.59 -11.99
C ASN A 132 -11.48 33.73 -11.82
N CYS A 133 -12.02 33.05 -10.81
CA CYS A 133 -13.47 33.02 -10.54
C CYS A 133 -14.12 34.39 -10.39
N ARG A 134 -13.36 35.41 -9.97
CA ARG A 134 -13.84 36.78 -9.76
C ARG A 134 -14.32 37.45 -11.04
N ASP A 135 -13.88 36.95 -12.19
CA ASP A 135 -14.31 37.48 -13.49
C ASP A 135 -15.74 37.07 -13.83
N ILE A 136 -16.24 35.94 -13.32
CA ILE A 136 -17.63 35.49 -13.54
C ILE A 136 -18.51 35.61 -12.29
N ASP A 137 -17.92 35.60 -11.10
CA ASP A 137 -18.60 35.83 -9.83
C ASP A 137 -17.90 36.91 -8.96
N PRO A 138 -18.02 38.19 -9.34
CA PRO A 138 -17.42 39.30 -8.60
C PRO A 138 -18.11 39.57 -7.24
N ALA A 139 -19.27 38.96 -6.98
CA ALA A 139 -20.04 39.19 -5.76
C ALA A 139 -19.84 38.07 -4.72
N GLY A 140 -19.60 36.83 -5.17
CA GLY A 140 -19.36 35.66 -4.31
C GLY A 140 -17.89 35.44 -3.94
N SER A 141 -16.97 36.27 -4.44
CA SER A 141 -15.54 36.17 -4.17
C SER A 141 -15.03 37.25 -3.20
N ALA A 142 -13.91 37.00 -2.53
CA ALA A 142 -13.23 38.01 -1.72
C ALA A 142 -12.85 39.19 -2.64
N GLY A 143 -13.56 40.32 -2.49
CA GLY A 143 -13.58 41.40 -3.48
C GLY A 143 -12.21 41.83 -4.03
N GLY A 144 -12.19 42.32 -5.27
CA GLY A 144 -10.97 42.74 -5.96
C GLY A 144 -11.25 43.12 -7.41
N PRO A 145 -10.22 43.41 -8.22
CA PRO A 145 -10.40 43.76 -9.62
C PRO A 145 -10.98 42.59 -10.43
N SER A 146 -11.97 42.87 -11.27
CA SER A 146 -12.68 41.85 -12.08
C SER A 146 -12.93 42.41 -13.48
N ASN A 147 -12.79 41.56 -14.49
CA ASN A 147 -13.10 41.83 -15.88
C ASN A 147 -14.57 41.59 -16.22
N ARG A 148 -15.34 40.97 -15.30
CA ARG A 148 -16.78 40.75 -15.43
C ARG A 148 -17.15 40.10 -16.77
N ARG A 149 -16.51 38.98 -17.09
CA ARG A 149 -16.71 38.17 -18.30
C ARG A 149 -16.20 36.75 -18.08
N GLU A 150 -16.70 35.82 -18.87
CA GLU A 150 -16.31 34.42 -18.93
C GLU A 150 -14.94 34.34 -19.60
N MET A 151 -13.89 34.21 -18.80
CA MET A 151 -12.53 34.27 -19.30
C MET A 151 -11.54 33.44 -18.50
N PHE A 152 -10.44 33.12 -19.18
CA PHE A 152 -9.24 32.58 -18.58
C PHE A 152 -8.00 33.13 -19.27
N TYR A 153 -6.85 32.90 -18.64
CA TYR A 153 -5.59 33.52 -18.99
C TYR A 153 -4.57 32.46 -19.36
N LEU A 154 -3.78 32.70 -20.41
CA LEU A 154 -2.67 31.84 -20.80
C LEU A 154 -1.36 32.63 -20.74
N ASN A 155 -0.34 32.05 -20.14
CA ASN A 155 0.97 32.68 -20.04
C ASN A 155 1.68 32.61 -21.39
N ARG A 156 2.04 33.78 -21.94
CA ARG A 156 2.80 33.86 -23.19
C ARG A 156 4.11 33.08 -23.11
N GLU A 157 4.83 33.14 -21.99
CA GLU A 157 6.12 32.46 -21.87
C GLU A 157 5.97 30.94 -21.94
N ALA A 158 4.92 30.38 -21.33
CA ALA A 158 4.60 28.96 -21.45
C ALA A 158 4.26 28.57 -22.90
N ILE A 159 3.48 29.41 -23.60
CA ILE A 159 3.15 29.20 -25.01
C ILE A 159 4.40 29.22 -25.89
N LEU A 160 5.34 30.15 -25.67
CA LEU A 160 6.57 30.19 -26.48
C LEU A 160 7.51 29.04 -26.17
N ALA A 161 7.53 28.56 -24.93
CA ALA A 161 8.34 27.41 -24.52
C ALA A 161 7.81 26.10 -25.12
N GLU A 162 6.49 25.90 -25.11
CA GLU A 162 5.83 24.66 -25.54
C GLU A 162 4.58 24.96 -26.40
N PRO A 163 4.76 25.47 -27.64
CA PRO A 163 3.65 25.94 -28.48
C PRO A 163 2.63 24.87 -28.83
N ASP A 164 3.05 23.60 -28.91
CA ASP A 164 2.17 22.46 -29.18
C ASP A 164 1.18 22.18 -28.04
N ASN A 165 1.44 22.71 -26.83
CA ASN A 165 0.60 22.52 -25.65
C ASN A 165 -0.45 23.62 -25.43
N ILE A 166 -0.50 24.66 -26.29
CA ILE A 166 -1.41 25.80 -26.11
C ILE A 166 -2.88 25.38 -25.98
N GLY A 167 -3.32 24.38 -26.75
CA GLY A 167 -4.68 23.88 -26.69
C GLY A 167 -4.95 23.01 -25.45
N ALA A 168 -3.96 22.28 -24.96
CA ALA A 168 -4.07 21.55 -23.69
C ALA A 168 -4.27 22.52 -22.52
N LEU A 169 -3.47 23.60 -22.47
CA LEU A 169 -3.64 24.66 -21.47
C LEU A 169 -5.01 25.33 -21.56
N ALA A 170 -5.49 25.62 -22.77
CA ALA A 170 -6.82 26.19 -22.95
C ALA A 170 -7.94 25.25 -22.49
N ALA A 171 -7.84 23.94 -22.77
CA ALA A 171 -8.79 22.94 -22.29
C ALA A 171 -8.76 22.82 -20.75
N HIS A 172 -7.58 22.87 -20.16
CA HIS A 172 -7.39 22.86 -18.71
C HIS A 172 -8.10 24.04 -18.03
N GLU A 173 -7.79 25.26 -18.45
CA GLU A 173 -8.36 26.47 -17.84
C GLU A 173 -9.85 26.67 -18.15
N PHE A 174 -10.32 26.24 -19.32
CA PHE A 174 -11.75 26.26 -19.62
C PHE A 174 -12.53 25.28 -18.74
N THR A 175 -11.94 24.14 -18.39
CA THR A 175 -12.54 23.18 -17.45
C THR A 175 -12.73 23.83 -16.07
N HIS A 176 -11.74 24.55 -15.54
CA HIS A 176 -11.87 25.31 -14.29
C HIS A 176 -13.07 26.28 -14.32
N LEU A 177 -13.25 26.99 -15.44
CA LEU A 177 -14.36 27.92 -15.63
C LEU A 177 -15.72 27.22 -15.58
N ILE A 178 -15.89 26.14 -16.34
CA ILE A 178 -17.14 25.36 -16.35
C ILE A 178 -17.45 24.83 -14.95
N LEU A 179 -16.47 24.21 -14.30
CA LEU A 179 -16.66 23.59 -12.99
C LEU A 179 -16.98 24.63 -11.93
N HIS A 180 -16.31 25.78 -11.91
CA HIS A 180 -16.66 26.84 -10.97
C HIS A 180 -18.11 27.30 -11.14
N PHE A 181 -18.62 27.37 -12.38
CA PHE A 181 -20.02 27.70 -12.59
C PHE A 181 -20.96 26.61 -12.09
N ARG A 182 -20.66 25.34 -12.39
CA ARG A 182 -21.46 24.19 -11.99
C ARG A 182 -21.51 24.01 -10.46
N ASP A 183 -20.35 24.05 -9.86
CA ASP A 183 -20.10 23.63 -8.48
C ASP A 183 -20.23 24.80 -7.49
N ALA A 184 -19.74 26.00 -7.82
CA ALA A 184 -19.80 27.13 -6.89
C ALA A 184 -20.99 28.07 -7.13
N ILE A 185 -21.36 28.33 -8.39
CA ILE A 185 -22.40 29.34 -8.70
C ILE A 185 -23.80 28.72 -8.73
N LEU A 186 -23.95 27.54 -9.34
CA LEU A 186 -25.25 26.86 -9.43
C LEU A 186 -25.59 26.04 -8.18
N ASP A 187 -24.63 25.76 -7.30
CA ASP A 187 -24.89 25.02 -6.07
C ASP A 187 -25.89 25.79 -5.17
N PRO A 188 -27.11 25.23 -4.95
CA PRO A 188 -28.12 25.86 -4.13
C PRO A 188 -27.84 25.71 -2.62
N SER A 189 -26.81 24.94 -2.24
CA SER A 189 -26.46 24.63 -0.86
C SER A 189 -26.08 25.89 -0.08
N PRO A 190 -26.57 26.03 1.17
CA PRO A 190 -26.12 27.10 2.04
C PRO A 190 -24.65 26.95 2.47
N SER A 191 -24.05 25.76 2.28
CA SER A 191 -22.66 25.44 2.60
C SER A 191 -21.78 25.27 1.37
N ARG A 192 -22.19 25.77 0.21
CA ARG A 192 -21.43 25.67 -1.03
C ARG A 192 -19.96 26.03 -0.84
N ALA A 193 -19.09 25.21 -1.39
CA ALA A 193 -17.65 25.38 -1.38
C ALA A 193 -17.12 25.05 -2.77
N PRO A 194 -15.88 25.44 -3.10
CA PRO A 194 -15.21 24.90 -4.27
C PRO A 194 -14.82 23.44 -4.05
N GLU A 195 -14.95 22.64 -5.10
CA GLU A 195 -14.45 21.27 -5.19
C GLU A 195 -13.01 21.11 -4.65
N GLU A 196 -12.75 19.97 -4.02
CA GLU A 196 -11.44 19.64 -3.49
C GLU A 196 -10.39 19.64 -4.62
N THR A 197 -9.26 20.32 -4.42
CA THR A 197 -8.29 20.60 -5.50
C THR A 197 -7.81 19.34 -6.23
N TRP A 198 -7.64 18.20 -5.55
CA TRP A 198 -7.23 16.97 -6.22
C TRP A 198 -8.30 16.44 -7.19
N LEU A 199 -9.59 16.61 -6.87
CA LEU A 199 -10.68 16.17 -7.73
C LEU A 199 -10.90 17.17 -8.87
N LEU A 200 -10.86 18.46 -8.55
CA LEU A 200 -10.89 19.57 -9.53
C LEU A 200 -9.81 19.40 -10.60
N GLU A 201 -8.57 19.16 -10.18
CA GLU A 201 -7.44 18.98 -11.11
C GLU A 201 -7.47 17.63 -11.84
N GLY A 202 -8.16 16.65 -11.27
CA GLY A 202 -8.55 15.42 -11.96
C GLY A 202 -9.47 15.71 -13.15
N PHE A 203 -10.48 16.56 -12.96
CA PHE A 203 -11.35 16.99 -14.05
C PHE A 203 -10.61 17.80 -15.12
N THR A 204 -9.77 18.76 -14.73
CA THR A 204 -9.04 19.60 -15.70
C THR A 204 -8.08 18.78 -16.55
N THR A 205 -7.32 17.88 -15.93
CA THR A 205 -6.41 16.97 -16.65
C THR A 205 -7.19 15.95 -17.50
N TYR A 206 -8.36 15.50 -17.04
CA TYR A 206 -9.26 14.68 -17.85
C TYR A 206 -9.87 15.46 -19.01
N GLY A 207 -10.11 16.77 -18.84
CA GLY A 207 -10.54 17.68 -19.90
C GLY A 207 -9.49 17.81 -21.01
N GLU A 208 -8.21 17.90 -20.65
CA GLU A 208 -7.10 17.84 -21.63
C GLU A 208 -7.19 16.56 -22.48
N HIS A 209 -7.41 15.41 -21.85
CA HIS A 209 -7.60 14.13 -22.54
C HIS A 209 -8.82 14.13 -23.47
N LEU A 210 -9.98 14.61 -23.00
CA LEU A 210 -11.21 14.67 -23.80
C LEU A 210 -11.07 15.58 -25.03
N ALA A 211 -10.24 16.63 -24.92
CA ALA A 211 -9.88 17.51 -26.03
C ALA A 211 -8.78 16.93 -26.96
N GLY A 212 -8.28 15.72 -26.69
CA GLY A 212 -7.32 15.00 -27.53
C GLY A 212 -5.84 15.25 -27.20
N TYR A 213 -5.51 15.79 -26.01
CA TYR A 213 -4.15 16.16 -25.62
C TYR A 213 -3.43 15.12 -24.75
N ASP A 214 -3.42 13.86 -25.19
CA ASP A 214 -2.84 12.74 -24.45
C ASP A 214 -1.33 12.85 -24.17
N GLY A 215 -0.60 13.64 -24.97
CA GLY A 215 0.85 13.78 -24.80
C GLY A 215 1.26 14.37 -23.44
N ARG A 216 0.59 15.44 -23.01
CA ARG A 216 0.84 16.11 -21.73
C ARG A 216 0.34 15.26 -20.56
N THR A 217 -0.88 14.71 -20.68
CA THR A 217 -1.49 13.86 -19.64
C THR A 217 -0.69 12.57 -19.42
N ASN A 218 -0.19 11.93 -20.47
CA ASN A 218 0.66 10.73 -20.35
C ASN A 218 1.98 11.00 -19.62
N GLY A 219 2.58 12.19 -19.82
CA GLY A 219 3.79 12.58 -19.10
C GLY A 219 3.57 12.77 -17.60
N GLN A 220 2.42 13.32 -17.19
CA GLN A 220 2.01 13.44 -15.79
C GLN A 220 1.67 12.07 -15.20
N LEU A 221 0.89 11.27 -15.94
CA LEU A 221 0.54 9.89 -15.57
C LEU A 221 1.78 9.03 -15.30
N GLN A 222 2.78 9.07 -16.19
CA GLN A 222 4.01 8.32 -16.00
C GLN A 222 4.78 8.77 -14.75
N SER A 223 4.71 10.06 -14.38
CA SER A 223 5.31 10.55 -13.13
C SER A 223 4.70 9.88 -11.90
N PHE A 224 3.39 9.66 -11.91
CA PHE A 224 2.69 8.93 -10.84
C PHE A 224 2.98 7.42 -10.90
N MET A 225 2.95 6.79 -12.08
CA MET A 225 3.19 5.35 -12.23
C MET A 225 4.61 4.90 -11.87
N ASN A 226 5.57 5.84 -11.86
CA ASN A 226 6.93 5.58 -11.39
C ASN A 226 7.05 5.51 -9.86
N ASP A 227 6.20 6.24 -9.13
CA ASP A 227 6.15 6.24 -7.67
C ASP A 227 4.69 6.43 -7.18
N PRO A 228 3.90 5.35 -7.17
CA PRO A 228 2.49 5.39 -6.79
C PRO A 228 2.29 5.52 -5.28
N ASN A 229 3.37 5.57 -4.48
CA ASN A 229 3.31 5.81 -3.04
C ASN A 229 3.10 7.31 -2.74
N PHE A 230 2.11 7.88 -3.40
CA PHE A 230 1.84 9.30 -3.49
C PHE A 230 0.40 9.56 -3.09
N ASN A 231 0.17 10.55 -2.24
CA ASN A 231 -1.16 10.83 -1.69
C ASN A 231 -2.06 11.51 -2.72
N LEU A 232 -3.06 10.78 -3.22
CA LEU A 232 -4.06 11.29 -4.17
C LEU A 232 -4.77 12.55 -3.66
N THR A 233 -5.25 12.52 -2.42
CA THR A 233 -6.13 13.55 -1.84
C THR A 233 -5.40 14.81 -1.34
N ARG A 234 -4.07 14.83 -1.38
CA ARG A 234 -3.25 15.95 -0.88
C ARG A 234 -2.55 16.67 -2.01
N TRP A 235 -3.02 17.87 -2.32
CA TRP A 235 -2.45 18.69 -3.37
C TRP A 235 -1.09 19.32 -2.99
N GLN A 236 -0.09 19.15 -3.85
CA GLN A 236 1.24 19.76 -3.71
C GLN A 236 1.68 20.47 -5.00
N GLY A 237 0.85 20.48 -6.05
CA GLY A 237 1.16 21.13 -7.33
C GLY A 237 2.30 20.46 -8.11
N VAL A 238 2.62 19.19 -7.86
CA VAL A 238 3.67 18.46 -8.61
C VAL A 238 3.07 17.59 -9.72
N ARG A 239 3.84 17.26 -10.76
CA ARG A 239 3.39 16.42 -11.89
C ARG A 239 2.69 15.11 -11.46
N ALA A 240 3.14 14.48 -10.38
CA ALA A 240 2.52 13.27 -9.84
C ALA A 240 1.10 13.52 -9.28
N ASN A 241 0.79 14.72 -8.76
CA ASN A 241 -0.58 15.06 -8.35
C ASN A 241 -1.55 15.01 -9.54
N TYR A 242 -1.17 15.64 -10.66
CA TYR A 242 -1.95 15.63 -11.89
C TYR A 242 -2.10 14.20 -12.44
N GLY A 243 -1.00 13.44 -12.47
CA GLY A 243 -1.02 12.05 -12.94
C GLY A 243 -1.93 11.13 -12.13
N ALA A 244 -1.86 11.22 -10.79
CA ALA A 244 -2.72 10.44 -9.90
C ALA A 244 -4.19 10.80 -10.09
N SER A 245 -4.50 12.10 -10.04
CA SER A 245 -5.88 12.63 -10.14
C SER A 245 -6.51 12.32 -11.50
N TYR A 246 -5.75 12.52 -12.58
CA TYR A 246 -6.15 12.13 -13.94
C TYR A 246 -6.48 10.63 -14.02
N SER A 247 -5.57 9.78 -13.54
CA SER A 247 -5.76 8.33 -13.64
C SER A 247 -6.96 7.84 -12.83
N PHE A 248 -7.23 8.45 -11.67
CA PHE A 248 -8.41 8.12 -10.88
C PHE A 248 -9.68 8.64 -11.54
N MET A 249 -9.72 9.89 -12.00
CA MET A 249 -10.87 10.46 -12.72
C MET A 249 -11.22 9.63 -13.97
N ARG A 250 -10.19 9.26 -14.74
CA ARG A 250 -10.34 8.42 -15.92
C ARG A 250 -10.84 7.01 -15.56
N TYR A 251 -10.41 6.45 -14.43
CA TYR A 251 -10.92 5.18 -13.93
C TYR A 251 -12.40 5.26 -13.57
N LEU A 252 -12.83 6.31 -12.85
CA LEU A 252 -14.25 6.53 -12.54
C LEU A 252 -15.10 6.63 -13.81
N ALA A 253 -14.64 7.39 -14.82
CA ALA A 253 -15.34 7.55 -16.09
C ALA A 253 -15.53 6.23 -16.85
N GLU A 254 -14.51 5.37 -16.88
CA GLU A 254 -14.59 4.07 -17.57
C GLU A 254 -15.38 3.04 -16.76
N ARG A 255 -15.32 3.13 -15.43
CA ARG A 255 -15.94 2.19 -14.51
C ARG A 255 -17.45 2.38 -14.41
N GLU A 256 -17.90 3.60 -14.14
CA GLU A 256 -19.31 3.94 -13.94
C GLU A 256 -19.99 4.40 -15.24
N GLY A 257 -19.20 4.75 -16.25
CA GLY A 257 -19.66 5.18 -17.57
C GLY A 257 -19.61 6.69 -17.79
N PRO A 258 -19.85 7.13 -19.04
CA PRO A 258 -19.60 8.52 -19.46
C PRO A 258 -20.49 9.55 -18.74
N ASP A 259 -21.71 9.18 -18.36
CA ASP A 259 -22.65 10.08 -17.67
C ASP A 259 -22.21 10.40 -16.24
N PHE A 260 -21.41 9.52 -15.60
CA PHE A 260 -20.97 9.70 -14.23
C PHE A 260 -20.20 11.00 -14.04
N ILE A 261 -19.34 11.33 -15.00
CA ILE A 261 -18.51 12.54 -14.97
C ILE A 261 -19.35 13.81 -15.05
N TYR A 262 -20.37 13.81 -15.90
CA TYR A 262 -21.32 14.91 -15.98
C TYR A 262 -22.07 15.07 -14.65
N LEU A 263 -22.54 13.97 -14.07
CA LEU A 263 -23.28 14.00 -12.80
C LEU A 263 -22.40 14.47 -11.64
N LEU A 264 -21.16 13.98 -11.55
CA LEU A 264 -20.20 14.39 -10.52
C LEU A 264 -19.87 15.87 -10.64
N ALA A 265 -19.64 16.39 -11.84
CA ALA A 265 -19.41 17.81 -12.08
C ALA A 265 -20.60 18.71 -11.68
N ASN A 266 -21.79 18.13 -11.47
CA ASN A 266 -23.01 18.83 -11.05
C ASN A 266 -23.45 18.47 -9.62
N GLN A 267 -22.61 17.76 -8.86
CA GLN A 267 -22.93 17.30 -7.51
C GLN A 267 -22.63 18.39 -6.47
N PRO A 268 -23.60 18.87 -5.68
CA PRO A 268 -23.38 19.88 -4.62
C PRO A 268 -22.48 19.50 -3.44
N LEU A 269 -21.92 18.29 -3.44
CA LEU A 269 -21.05 17.80 -2.38
C LEU A 269 -19.66 17.62 -2.97
N ASP A 270 -18.65 17.98 -2.19
CA ASP A 270 -17.27 17.98 -2.65
C ASP A 270 -16.51 16.69 -2.31
N GLY A 271 -15.45 16.44 -3.07
CA GLY A 271 -14.45 15.41 -2.83
C GLY A 271 -15.06 14.02 -2.74
N ILE A 272 -14.67 13.29 -1.68
CA ILE A 272 -15.16 11.93 -1.43
C ILE A 272 -16.70 11.91 -1.26
N ALA A 273 -17.27 12.92 -0.60
CA ALA A 273 -18.70 12.98 -0.37
C ALA A 273 -19.48 13.19 -1.68
N GLY A 274 -18.93 13.98 -2.60
CA GLY A 274 -19.46 14.15 -3.96
C GLY A 274 -19.47 12.87 -4.76
N ILE A 275 -18.35 12.13 -4.73
CA ILE A 275 -18.24 10.83 -5.41
C ILE A 275 -19.28 9.85 -4.85
N ASP A 276 -19.35 9.68 -3.53
CA ASP A 276 -20.28 8.75 -2.90
C ASP A 276 -21.74 9.11 -3.16
N ALA A 277 -22.09 10.41 -3.14
CA ALA A 277 -23.44 10.86 -3.45
C ALA A 277 -23.81 10.59 -4.91
N THR A 278 -22.87 10.86 -5.84
CA THR A 278 -23.09 10.60 -7.27
C THR A 278 -23.27 9.11 -7.55
N LEU A 279 -22.46 8.25 -6.92
CA LEU A 279 -22.61 6.79 -6.99
C LEU A 279 -23.97 6.33 -6.46
N ALA A 280 -24.41 6.89 -5.33
CA ALA A 280 -25.74 6.59 -4.78
C ALA A 280 -26.88 7.05 -5.70
N ASP A 281 -26.76 8.22 -6.34
CA ASP A 281 -27.77 8.76 -7.25
C ASP A 281 -27.96 7.90 -8.51
N ILE A 282 -26.88 7.30 -9.03
CA ILE A 282 -26.96 6.36 -10.15
C ILE A 282 -27.31 4.92 -9.72
N GLY A 283 -27.46 4.68 -8.41
CA GLY A 283 -27.77 3.37 -7.85
C GLY A 283 -26.61 2.37 -7.93
N SER A 284 -25.37 2.85 -7.99
CA SER A 284 -24.17 2.01 -7.93
C SER A 284 -24.05 1.35 -6.56
N SER A 285 -23.54 0.11 -6.53
CA SER A 285 -23.19 -0.57 -5.28
C SER A 285 -21.80 -0.19 -4.77
N ASP A 286 -21.03 0.52 -5.58
CA ASP A 286 -19.71 0.99 -5.25
C ASP A 286 -19.75 2.25 -4.36
N SER A 287 -18.64 2.50 -3.67
CA SER A 287 -18.35 3.75 -2.98
C SER A 287 -16.95 4.22 -3.40
N PHE A 288 -16.57 5.44 -3.07
CA PHE A 288 -15.20 5.92 -3.23
C PHE A 288 -14.20 4.92 -2.65
N ALA A 289 -14.50 4.31 -1.49
CA ALA A 289 -13.60 3.34 -0.89
C ALA A 289 -13.45 2.05 -1.71
N THR A 290 -14.52 1.54 -2.34
CA THR A 290 -14.42 0.35 -3.20
C THR A 290 -13.75 0.67 -4.53
N LEU A 291 -14.07 1.81 -5.12
CA LEU A 291 -13.45 2.26 -6.38
C LEU A 291 -11.98 2.59 -6.21
N PHE A 292 -11.58 3.20 -5.09
CA PHE A 292 -10.16 3.43 -4.78
C PHE A 292 -9.41 2.09 -4.67
N ASP A 293 -9.99 1.10 -3.99
CA ASP A 293 -9.37 -0.21 -3.80
C ASP A 293 -9.22 -0.97 -5.10
N ASP A 294 -10.22 -0.89 -5.97
CA ASP A 294 -10.20 -1.52 -7.28
C ASP A 294 -9.29 -0.77 -8.25
N TRP A 295 -9.24 0.57 -8.19
CA TRP A 295 -8.30 1.39 -8.96
C TRP A 295 -6.84 1.04 -8.64
N VAL A 296 -6.51 0.83 -7.36
CA VAL A 296 -5.18 0.36 -6.92
C VAL A 296 -4.81 -0.96 -7.61
N VAL A 297 -5.71 -1.95 -7.59
CA VAL A 297 -5.42 -3.25 -8.22
C VAL A 297 -5.40 -3.12 -9.76
N ALA A 298 -6.28 -2.31 -10.33
CA ALA A 298 -6.35 -2.05 -11.77
C ALA A 298 -5.08 -1.34 -12.28
N ALA A 299 -4.51 -0.40 -11.53
CA ALA A 299 -3.28 0.29 -11.88
C ALA A 299 -2.08 -0.67 -12.06
N PHE A 300 -2.12 -1.84 -11.42
CA PHE A 300 -1.12 -2.90 -11.64
C PHE A 300 -1.51 -3.88 -12.75
N LEU A 301 -2.81 -4.23 -12.88
CA LEU A 301 -3.25 -5.29 -13.79
C LEU A 301 -3.65 -4.82 -15.19
N HIS A 302 -3.88 -3.52 -15.43
CA HIS A 302 -4.49 -3.04 -16.67
C HIS A 302 -3.71 -3.36 -17.96
N ASP A 303 -2.39 -3.53 -17.87
CA ASP A 303 -1.50 -3.83 -18.99
C ASP A 303 -1.06 -5.30 -19.01
N ARG A 304 -1.71 -6.16 -18.22
CA ARG A 304 -1.41 -7.58 -18.10
C ARG A 304 -2.53 -8.43 -18.69
N GLU A 305 -2.12 -9.47 -19.41
CA GLU A 305 -3.03 -10.46 -19.99
C GLU A 305 -3.09 -11.71 -19.11
N PRO A 306 -4.25 -12.40 -19.06
CA PRO A 306 -5.55 -11.95 -19.56
C PRO A 306 -6.20 -10.88 -18.65
N PRO A 307 -7.09 -10.01 -19.18
CA PRO A 307 -7.74 -8.96 -18.39
C PRO A 307 -8.67 -9.55 -17.32
N LEU A 308 -8.54 -9.07 -16.09
CA LEU A 308 -9.36 -9.49 -14.95
C LEU A 308 -10.35 -8.40 -14.55
N TRP A 309 -11.64 -8.57 -14.86
CA TRP A 309 -12.69 -7.70 -14.31
C TRP A 309 -12.87 -7.96 -12.80
N PRO A 310 -13.03 -6.95 -11.95
CA PRO A 310 -13.22 -5.52 -12.24
C PRO A 310 -11.95 -4.67 -12.53
N TYR A 311 -10.76 -5.26 -12.45
CA TYR A 311 -9.45 -4.60 -12.48
C TYR A 311 -8.91 -4.31 -13.89
N VAL A 312 -9.78 -3.91 -14.81
CA VAL A 312 -9.42 -3.60 -16.19
C VAL A 312 -9.50 -2.10 -16.38
N PHE A 313 -8.43 -1.50 -16.91
CA PHE A 313 -8.35 -0.06 -17.14
C PHE A 313 -7.75 0.25 -18.53
N PRO A 314 -8.49 -0.04 -19.61
CA PRO A 314 -7.95 -0.13 -20.96
C PRO A 314 -7.53 1.23 -21.56
N GLY A 315 -8.10 2.35 -21.10
CA GLY A 315 -7.68 3.68 -21.55
C GLY A 315 -6.35 4.15 -20.96
N LEU A 316 -5.75 3.40 -20.04
CA LEU A 316 -4.51 3.78 -19.37
C LEU A 316 -3.28 3.37 -20.19
N SER A 317 -2.50 4.36 -20.63
CA SER A 317 -1.35 4.15 -21.54
C SER A 317 0.03 4.13 -20.84
N ALA A 318 0.09 3.85 -19.53
CA ALA A 318 1.33 3.83 -18.77
C ALA A 318 1.40 2.64 -17.81
N SER A 319 2.53 1.94 -17.79
CA SER A 319 2.76 0.78 -16.91
C SER A 319 3.32 1.20 -15.55
N LEU A 320 2.78 0.61 -14.50
CA LEU A 320 3.28 0.76 -13.13
C LEU A 320 4.62 0.06 -12.92
N ARG A 321 5.50 0.66 -12.10
CA ARG A 321 6.80 0.08 -11.73
C ARG A 321 6.80 -0.40 -10.28
N PRO A 322 6.63 -1.72 -10.02
CA PRO A 322 6.69 -2.24 -8.66
C PRO A 322 8.13 -2.27 -8.13
N VAL A 323 8.27 -2.32 -6.80
CA VAL A 323 9.55 -2.51 -6.11
C VAL A 323 9.88 -3.99 -6.11
N SER A 324 10.89 -4.40 -6.87
CA SER A 324 11.38 -5.78 -6.87
C SER A 324 12.07 -6.14 -5.56
N LEU A 325 11.62 -7.21 -4.92
CA LEU A 325 12.23 -7.80 -3.74
C LEU A 325 13.31 -8.82 -4.13
N THR A 326 14.31 -8.99 -3.27
CA THR A 326 15.41 -9.95 -3.46
C THR A 326 15.84 -10.56 -2.13
N GLY A 327 16.40 -11.77 -2.15
CA GLY A 327 16.90 -12.47 -0.97
C GLY A 327 16.36 -13.89 -0.86
N SER A 328 16.73 -14.58 0.23
CA SER A 328 16.28 -15.94 0.51
C SER A 328 14.88 -15.92 1.13
N GLN A 329 14.01 -16.79 0.64
CA GLN A 329 12.65 -16.95 1.18
C GLN A 329 12.68 -17.74 2.50
N PRO A 330 11.77 -17.46 3.47
CA PRO A 330 10.76 -16.41 3.47
C PRO A 330 11.35 -15.01 3.46
N LEU A 331 10.85 -14.17 2.56
CA LEU A 331 11.32 -12.80 2.42
C LEU A 331 10.64 -11.93 3.47
N LEU A 332 11.34 -11.68 4.57
CA LEU A 332 10.88 -10.77 5.64
C LEU A 332 11.35 -9.35 5.35
N GLY A 333 10.42 -8.39 5.38
CA GLY A 333 10.69 -6.98 5.14
C GLY A 333 9.79 -6.05 5.93
N SER A 334 10.07 -4.75 5.85
CA SER A 334 9.19 -3.72 6.38
C SER A 334 9.24 -2.50 5.46
N ALA A 335 8.10 -1.83 5.33
CA ALA A 335 7.94 -0.67 4.47
C ALA A 335 6.91 0.29 5.06
N ALA A 336 6.67 1.41 4.38
CA ALA A 336 5.63 2.35 4.77
C ALA A 336 4.95 2.96 3.56
N VAL A 337 3.65 3.21 3.68
CA VAL A 337 2.82 3.76 2.61
C VAL A 337 2.22 5.10 3.02
N ALA A 338 2.22 6.06 2.11
CA ALA A 338 1.54 7.33 2.28
C ALA A 338 0.02 7.12 2.34
N ASN A 339 -0.67 7.97 3.09
CA ASN A 339 -2.12 8.05 3.06
C ASN A 339 -2.61 8.27 1.61
N TYR A 340 -3.60 7.52 1.13
CA TYR A 340 -4.04 7.49 -0.27
C TYR A 340 -2.95 7.26 -1.31
N GLY A 341 -1.80 6.71 -0.91
CA GLY A 341 -0.76 6.18 -1.78
C GLY A 341 -0.74 4.65 -1.74
N THR A 342 0.04 4.05 -2.64
CA THR A 342 0.18 2.60 -2.74
C THR A 342 1.62 2.17 -2.96
N LEU A 343 2.03 1.09 -2.30
CA LEU A 343 3.28 0.39 -2.56
C LEU A 343 3.00 -0.97 -3.19
N TYR A 344 3.73 -1.31 -4.25
CA TYR A 344 3.67 -2.62 -4.91
C TYR A 344 5.01 -3.32 -4.72
N LEU A 345 5.00 -4.44 -4.00
CA LEU A 345 6.17 -5.22 -3.65
C LEU A 345 6.15 -6.52 -4.45
N ASP A 346 7.08 -6.66 -5.39
CA ASP A 346 7.11 -7.79 -6.32
C ASP A 346 8.09 -8.85 -5.84
N PHE A 347 7.58 -10.03 -5.51
CA PHE A 347 8.40 -11.14 -5.03
C PHE A 347 9.16 -11.80 -6.20
N PRO A 348 10.32 -12.44 -5.94
CA PRO A 348 11.00 -13.27 -6.92
C PRO A 348 10.06 -14.35 -7.47
N ALA A 349 10.29 -14.73 -8.73
CA ALA A 349 9.53 -15.81 -9.35
C ALA A 349 9.72 -17.13 -8.58
N VAL A 350 8.66 -17.93 -8.53
CA VAL A 350 8.62 -19.25 -7.88
C VAL A 350 8.17 -20.33 -8.85
N GLU A 351 8.34 -21.59 -8.47
CA GLU A 351 7.77 -22.71 -9.22
C GLU A 351 6.24 -22.71 -9.08
N ARG A 352 5.55 -23.17 -10.13
CA ARG A 352 4.09 -23.05 -10.24
C ARG A 352 3.31 -24.14 -9.50
N ASP A 353 3.97 -25.15 -8.99
CA ASP A 353 3.37 -26.29 -8.28
C ASP A 353 3.24 -26.06 -6.76
N GLU A 354 3.73 -24.94 -6.26
CA GLU A 354 3.71 -24.55 -4.85
C GLU A 354 2.64 -23.49 -4.59
N SER A 355 1.99 -23.54 -3.42
CA SER A 355 1.15 -22.44 -2.95
C SER A 355 2.04 -21.27 -2.51
N TYR A 356 1.52 -20.05 -2.54
CA TYR A 356 2.26 -18.88 -2.07
C TYR A 356 1.54 -18.21 -0.91
N GLN A 357 2.23 -18.01 0.21
CA GLN A 357 1.67 -17.38 1.39
C GLN A 357 2.33 -16.03 1.64
N VAL A 358 1.51 -15.04 1.97
CA VAL A 358 1.96 -13.72 2.44
C VAL A 358 1.30 -13.40 3.77
N VAL A 359 2.10 -12.91 4.71
CA VAL A 359 1.65 -12.36 6.00
C VAL A 359 1.96 -10.87 6.00
N VAL A 360 1.01 -10.05 6.44
CA VAL A 360 1.20 -8.60 6.64
C VAL A 360 0.76 -8.22 8.03
N ASP A 361 1.60 -7.46 8.72
CA ASP A 361 1.33 -6.88 10.03
C ASP A 361 1.48 -5.35 9.96
N GLY A 362 0.36 -4.66 10.13
CA GLY A 362 0.27 -3.20 10.05
C GLY A 362 0.46 -2.53 11.41
N ALA A 363 0.94 -1.30 11.43
CA ALA A 363 1.00 -0.54 12.67
C ALA A 363 -0.39 -0.37 13.34
N ASP A 364 -0.43 -0.38 14.68
CA ASP A 364 -1.66 -0.26 15.44
C ASP A 364 -2.52 0.94 15.02
N GLY A 365 -3.76 0.67 14.59
CA GLY A 365 -4.73 1.69 14.16
C GLY A 365 -4.44 2.32 12.80
N ALA A 366 -3.46 1.81 12.04
CA ALA A 366 -3.21 2.26 10.70
C ALA A 366 -4.36 1.85 9.75
N PRO A 367 -4.85 2.75 8.89
CA PRO A 367 -5.92 2.46 7.94
C PRO A 367 -5.36 1.75 6.70
N LEU A 368 -4.61 0.68 6.93
CA LEU A 368 -3.93 -0.09 5.89
C LEU A 368 -4.89 -1.08 5.24
N HIS A 369 -4.64 -1.32 3.97
CA HIS A 369 -5.31 -2.32 3.17
C HIS A 369 -4.27 -2.99 2.27
N ALA A 370 -4.48 -4.27 1.96
CA ALA A 370 -3.54 -4.99 1.12
C ALA A 370 -4.24 -6.03 0.22
N ALA A 371 -3.56 -6.39 -0.85
CA ALA A 371 -3.97 -7.43 -1.77
C ALA A 371 -2.73 -8.19 -2.25
N LEU A 372 -2.80 -9.52 -2.24
CA LEU A 372 -1.86 -10.36 -2.95
C LEU A 372 -2.39 -10.59 -4.37
N ILE A 373 -1.62 -10.12 -5.35
CA ILE A 373 -1.90 -10.29 -6.78
C ILE A 373 -0.96 -11.36 -7.32
N SER A 374 -1.49 -12.52 -7.67
CA SER A 374 -0.74 -13.63 -8.26
C SER A 374 -1.03 -13.67 -9.76
N TRP A 375 0.02 -13.76 -10.56
CA TRP A 375 -0.06 -13.60 -12.02
C TRP A 375 1.06 -14.38 -12.70
N ASP A 376 0.95 -14.51 -14.02
CA ASP A 376 1.91 -15.24 -14.82
C ASP A 376 2.74 -14.32 -15.69
N LEU A 377 4.06 -14.50 -15.70
CA LEU A 377 4.92 -13.78 -16.63
C LEU A 377 4.59 -14.10 -18.11
N SER A 378 4.06 -15.29 -18.36
CA SER A 378 3.65 -15.73 -19.70
C SER A 378 2.30 -15.15 -20.16
N GLY A 379 1.49 -14.64 -19.23
CA GLY A 379 0.10 -14.21 -19.48
C GLY A 379 -0.85 -15.34 -19.91
N ALA A 380 -0.55 -16.59 -19.54
CA ALA A 380 -1.36 -17.74 -19.92
C ALA A 380 -2.58 -17.94 -19.01
N ASP A 381 -2.41 -17.72 -17.70
CA ASP A 381 -3.45 -17.96 -16.70
C ASP A 381 -4.01 -16.67 -16.12
N MET A 382 -5.30 -16.70 -15.76
CA MET A 382 -5.97 -15.55 -15.16
C MET A 382 -5.26 -15.10 -13.88
N PRO A 383 -5.03 -13.79 -13.70
CA PRO A 383 -4.56 -13.27 -12.43
C PRO A 383 -5.51 -13.65 -11.29
N TRP A 384 -4.95 -13.81 -10.10
CA TRP A 384 -5.67 -14.13 -8.87
C TRP A 384 -5.41 -13.05 -7.83
N VAL A 385 -6.47 -12.38 -7.38
CA VAL A 385 -6.39 -11.28 -6.41
C VAL A 385 -7.03 -11.74 -5.11
N THR A 386 -6.27 -11.73 -4.01
CA THR A 386 -6.77 -12.03 -2.66
C THR A 386 -6.54 -10.82 -1.77
N ARG A 387 -7.62 -10.20 -1.25
CA ARG A 387 -7.55 -9.08 -0.30
C ARG A 387 -7.18 -9.61 1.09
N LEU A 388 -6.39 -8.83 1.81
CA LEU A 388 -6.07 -9.06 3.22
C LEU A 388 -7.00 -8.22 4.10
N ASP A 389 -7.53 -8.80 5.18
CA ASP A 389 -8.34 -8.11 6.18
C ASP A 389 -7.46 -7.45 7.26
N LEU A 390 -6.96 -6.26 6.95
CA LEU A 390 -6.14 -5.46 7.86
C LEU A 390 -6.99 -4.52 8.75
N ALA A 391 -8.33 -4.63 8.73
CA ALA A 391 -9.21 -3.72 9.45
C ALA A 391 -9.09 -3.85 10.98
N ASN A 392 -8.56 -4.99 11.46
CA ASN A 392 -8.23 -5.18 12.85
C ASN A 392 -6.70 -5.15 13.04
N PRO A 393 -6.14 -4.04 13.55
CA PRO A 393 -4.69 -3.89 13.71
C PRO A 393 -4.06 -4.88 14.69
N ALA A 394 -4.86 -5.55 15.54
CA ALA A 394 -4.35 -6.56 16.46
C ALA A 394 -4.13 -7.95 15.82
N VAL A 395 -4.51 -8.15 14.55
CA VAL A 395 -4.43 -9.48 13.90
C VAL A 395 -3.52 -9.50 12.68
N GLY A 396 -3.15 -8.36 12.07
CA GLY A 396 -2.61 -8.41 10.70
C GLY A 396 -3.47 -9.31 9.81
N ASP A 397 -2.92 -9.88 8.75
CA ASP A 397 -3.58 -10.99 8.07
C ASP A 397 -2.59 -11.91 7.35
N THR A 398 -3.00 -13.16 7.14
CA THR A 398 -2.28 -14.18 6.38
C THR A 398 -3.15 -14.69 5.25
N VAL A 399 -2.66 -14.57 4.02
CA VAL A 399 -3.33 -15.13 2.84
C VAL A 399 -2.43 -16.16 2.17
N THR A 400 -3.03 -17.28 1.76
CA THR A 400 -2.38 -18.30 0.94
C THR A 400 -3.14 -18.42 -0.38
N VAL A 401 -2.43 -18.21 -1.48
CA VAL A 401 -2.95 -18.47 -2.82
C VAL A 401 -2.58 -19.89 -3.25
N PRO A 402 -3.48 -20.63 -3.92
CA PRO A 402 -3.16 -21.96 -4.45
C PRO A 402 -2.01 -21.92 -5.47
N ALA A 403 -1.40 -23.08 -5.68
CA ALA A 403 -0.47 -23.29 -6.79
C ALA A 403 -1.11 -22.94 -8.14
N GLY A 404 -0.30 -22.42 -9.06
CA GLY A 404 -0.74 -22.07 -10.41
C GLY A 404 -0.05 -20.85 -11.01
N HIS A 405 0.56 -19.99 -10.21
CA HIS A 405 1.19 -18.74 -10.67
C HIS A 405 2.69 -18.73 -10.39
N ASP A 406 3.47 -18.08 -11.27
CA ASP A 406 4.93 -17.94 -11.10
C ASP A 406 5.35 -16.58 -10.52
N ARG A 407 4.43 -15.62 -10.45
CA ARG A 407 4.67 -14.28 -9.90
C ARG A 407 3.63 -13.90 -8.87
N HIS A 408 4.12 -13.19 -7.85
CA HIS A 408 3.30 -12.68 -6.77
C HIS A 408 3.72 -11.25 -6.45
N THR A 409 2.75 -10.34 -6.40
CA THR A 409 2.97 -8.93 -6.06
C THR A 409 2.03 -8.56 -4.92
N LEU A 410 2.59 -8.09 -3.81
CA LEU A 410 1.83 -7.55 -2.69
C LEU A 410 1.61 -6.05 -2.91
N ALA A 411 0.35 -5.65 -3.11
CA ALA A 411 -0.07 -4.26 -3.10
C ALA A 411 -0.52 -3.88 -1.68
N VAL A 412 0.01 -2.78 -1.14
CA VAL A 412 -0.39 -2.22 0.17
C VAL A 412 -0.68 -0.74 0.02
N TRP A 413 -1.84 -0.29 0.46
CA TRP A 413 -2.29 1.10 0.40
C TRP A 413 -2.94 1.54 1.71
N ALA A 414 -3.20 2.84 1.86
CA ALA A 414 -3.86 3.38 3.05
C ALA A 414 -5.04 4.29 2.72
N ARG A 415 -6.09 4.25 3.54
CA ARG A 415 -7.27 5.13 3.44
C ARG A 415 -7.57 5.79 4.79
N GLY A 416 -6.75 6.76 5.16
CA GLY A 416 -7.00 7.65 6.29
C GLY A 416 -7.90 8.82 5.93
N PRO A 417 -7.95 9.87 6.78
CA PRO A 417 -8.68 11.10 6.46
C PRO A 417 -8.11 11.79 5.22
N ALA A 418 -8.98 12.27 4.31
CA ALA A 418 -8.58 12.98 3.09
C ALA A 418 -7.77 14.25 3.40
N GLY A 419 -6.84 14.60 2.51
CA GLY A 419 -5.96 15.78 2.62
C GLY A 419 -4.82 15.67 3.65
N GLN A 420 -4.81 14.63 4.50
CA GLN A 420 -3.79 14.46 5.54
C GLN A 420 -2.53 13.75 5.02
N ALA A 421 -1.35 14.24 5.40
CA ALA A 421 -0.03 13.77 4.94
C ALA A 421 0.50 12.48 5.62
N GLY A 422 -0.37 11.65 6.20
CA GLY A 422 0.04 10.50 7.00
C GLY A 422 0.89 9.47 6.25
N THR A 423 1.72 8.73 6.99
CA THR A 423 2.49 7.57 6.49
C THR A 423 2.36 6.43 7.49
N PHE A 424 2.11 5.23 7.00
CA PHE A 424 1.76 4.07 7.80
C PHE A 424 2.73 2.92 7.53
N GLY A 425 3.41 2.47 8.59
CA GLY A 425 4.38 1.38 8.52
C GLY A 425 3.72 0.00 8.60
N PHE A 426 4.35 -0.98 7.98
CA PHE A 426 3.96 -2.38 8.06
C PHE A 426 5.18 -3.29 7.90
N THR A 427 5.06 -4.50 8.44
CA THR A 427 5.99 -5.61 8.25
C THR A 427 5.29 -6.66 7.38
N PHE A 428 6.05 -7.35 6.53
CA PHE A 428 5.50 -8.40 5.68
C PHE A 428 6.47 -9.56 5.57
N THR A 429 5.95 -10.75 5.34
CA THR A 429 6.74 -11.90 4.89
C THR A 429 6.03 -12.66 3.78
N GLY A 430 6.79 -13.20 2.82
CA GLY A 430 6.26 -14.00 1.73
C GLY A 430 7.17 -15.16 1.36
N ALA A 431 6.57 -16.32 1.11
CA ALA A 431 7.25 -17.56 0.75
C ALA A 431 6.31 -18.53 0.02
N PRO A 432 6.85 -19.37 -0.88
CA PRO A 432 6.14 -20.57 -1.32
C PRO A 432 6.13 -21.62 -0.20
N ASP A 433 5.02 -22.35 -0.10
CA ASP A 433 4.81 -23.52 0.77
C ASP A 433 5.53 -23.48 2.14
N PRO A 434 5.23 -22.49 3.01
CA PRO A 434 5.92 -22.38 4.29
C PRO A 434 5.66 -23.60 5.19
N PRO A 435 6.66 -24.09 5.95
CA PRO A 435 6.53 -25.26 6.82
C PRO A 435 5.37 -25.14 7.80
N SER A 436 4.53 -26.18 7.86
CA SER A 436 3.30 -26.19 8.68
C SER A 436 2.36 -25.00 8.43
N GLY A 437 2.46 -24.32 7.28
CA GLY A 437 1.67 -23.16 6.91
C GLY A 437 1.99 -21.90 7.73
N VAL A 438 3.16 -21.82 8.38
CA VAL A 438 3.53 -20.73 9.28
C VAL A 438 4.76 -19.99 8.78
N GLN A 439 4.69 -18.65 8.74
CA GLN A 439 5.82 -17.76 8.53
C GLN A 439 6.04 -16.88 9.76
N PHE A 440 7.32 -16.66 10.12
CA PHE A 440 7.67 -15.85 11.28
C PHE A 440 7.94 -14.38 10.90
N LEU A 441 7.29 -13.44 11.60
CA LEU A 441 7.48 -11.99 11.37
C LEU A 441 8.76 -11.40 11.99
N ASP A 442 9.56 -12.22 12.65
CA ASP A 442 10.87 -11.85 13.20
C ASP A 442 12.02 -12.74 12.71
N MET A 443 11.76 -13.63 11.74
CA MET A 443 12.76 -14.53 11.17
C MET A 443 12.44 -14.93 9.72
N GLY A 444 13.16 -14.34 8.76
CA GLY A 444 13.10 -14.72 7.34
C GLY A 444 14.26 -15.63 6.90
N GLY A 445 14.27 -16.02 5.62
CA GLY A 445 15.23 -16.98 5.06
C GLY A 445 16.70 -16.54 5.06
N ASN A 446 16.97 -15.24 5.24
CA ASN A 446 18.34 -14.74 5.41
C ASN A 446 18.87 -14.90 6.85
N ASP A 447 18.03 -15.30 7.81
CA ASP A 447 18.47 -15.58 9.18
C ASP A 447 19.19 -16.94 9.25
N LEU A 448 20.37 -16.96 9.87
CA LEU A 448 21.22 -18.16 10.01
C LEU A 448 20.56 -19.30 10.81
N PHE A 449 19.47 -19.04 11.53
CA PHE A 449 18.72 -20.03 12.29
C PHE A 449 17.41 -20.45 11.62
N TYR A 450 17.03 -19.82 10.51
CA TYR A 450 15.74 -20.09 9.85
C TYR A 450 15.62 -21.56 9.43
N GLU A 451 16.63 -22.13 8.76
CA GLU A 451 16.60 -23.53 8.31
C GLU A 451 16.37 -24.52 9.47
N HIS A 452 16.92 -24.22 10.65
CA HIS A 452 16.75 -25.05 11.83
C HIS A 452 15.35 -24.89 12.43
N ALA A 453 14.84 -23.66 12.50
CA ALA A 453 13.47 -23.41 12.96
C ALA A 453 12.44 -24.06 12.02
N ALA A 454 12.61 -23.89 10.71
CA ALA A 454 11.79 -24.50 9.67
C ALA A 454 11.74 -26.03 9.79
N SER A 455 12.89 -26.69 9.93
CA SER A 455 12.96 -28.15 10.13
C SER A 455 12.21 -28.62 11.38
N LEU A 456 12.34 -27.88 12.49
CA LEU A 456 11.60 -28.20 13.72
C LEU A 456 10.10 -27.93 13.62
N LEU A 457 9.70 -26.92 12.84
CA LEU A 457 8.32 -26.55 12.63
C LEU A 457 7.60 -27.59 11.75
N ASP A 458 8.26 -28.06 10.69
CA ASP A 458 7.78 -29.12 9.80
C ASP A 458 7.51 -30.44 10.56
N ARG A 459 8.39 -30.77 11.52
CA ARG A 459 8.24 -31.96 12.38
C ARG A 459 7.34 -31.75 13.59
N GLY A 460 6.72 -30.58 13.74
CA GLY A 460 5.84 -30.27 14.88
C GLY A 460 6.56 -30.19 16.24
N VAL A 461 7.89 -30.07 16.25
CA VAL A 461 8.69 -29.92 17.49
C VAL A 461 8.51 -28.52 18.09
N ILE A 462 8.32 -27.51 17.24
CA ILE A 462 8.00 -26.14 17.63
C ILE A 462 6.74 -25.66 16.91
N SER A 463 6.12 -24.61 17.46
CA SER A 463 4.97 -23.92 16.86
C SER A 463 5.17 -22.41 16.71
N GLY A 464 6.27 -21.85 17.22
CA GLY A 464 6.40 -20.40 17.42
C GLY A 464 5.49 -19.86 18.54
N LYS A 465 5.34 -18.54 18.59
CA LYS A 465 4.43 -17.84 19.50
C LYS A 465 3.56 -16.86 18.72
N GLU A 466 2.25 -17.00 18.88
CA GLU A 466 1.27 -16.09 18.30
C GLU A 466 1.16 -14.81 19.15
N ILE A 467 1.27 -13.63 18.50
CA ILE A 467 1.26 -12.34 19.21
C ILE A 467 0.43 -11.31 18.42
N PRO A 468 -0.60 -10.70 19.06
CA PRO A 468 -1.27 -11.17 20.28
C PRO A 468 -1.91 -12.55 20.08
N SER A 469 -2.28 -13.24 21.16
CA SER A 469 -2.93 -14.56 21.01
C SER A 469 -4.25 -14.45 20.24
N GLY A 470 -4.49 -15.37 19.30
CA GLY A 470 -5.59 -15.33 18.35
C GLY A 470 -5.37 -14.41 17.16
N SER A 471 -4.17 -13.82 16.97
CA SER A 471 -3.87 -12.93 15.86
C SER A 471 -3.67 -13.65 14.52
N GLY A 472 -3.22 -14.90 14.52
CA GLY A 472 -2.65 -15.55 13.34
C GLY A 472 -1.23 -15.09 13.00
N LEU A 473 -0.64 -14.14 13.75
CA LEU A 473 0.71 -13.64 13.54
C LEU A 473 1.72 -14.38 14.40
N TRP A 474 2.67 -15.04 13.76
CA TRP A 474 3.62 -15.92 14.41
C TRP A 474 5.00 -15.30 14.52
N PHE A 475 5.60 -15.49 15.69
CA PHE A 475 6.95 -15.03 16.00
C PHE A 475 7.79 -16.19 16.50
N PHE A 476 9.04 -16.28 16.05
CA PHE A 476 9.98 -17.26 16.52
C PHE A 476 10.59 -16.89 17.86
N LEU A 477 10.84 -15.59 18.12
CA LEU A 477 11.47 -15.03 19.32
C LEU A 477 12.84 -15.63 19.63
N GLY A 478 13.73 -15.68 18.63
CA GLY A 478 14.97 -16.46 18.68
C GLY A 478 15.96 -16.13 19.81
N ARG A 479 15.85 -14.93 20.38
CA ARG A 479 16.70 -14.47 21.49
C ARG A 479 16.16 -14.84 22.87
N ASP A 480 14.90 -15.24 22.98
CA ASP A 480 14.30 -15.61 24.26
C ASP A 480 14.93 -16.90 24.78
N ASP A 481 15.08 -16.97 26.10
CA ASP A 481 15.60 -18.16 26.77
C ASP A 481 14.55 -19.27 26.83
N VAL A 482 14.97 -20.50 26.55
CA VAL A 482 14.11 -21.67 26.65
C VAL A 482 14.12 -22.19 28.08
N THR A 483 12.94 -22.40 28.67
CA THR A 483 12.79 -23.05 29.97
C THR A 483 13.09 -24.55 29.89
N ARG A 484 13.49 -25.16 31.00
CA ARG A 484 13.73 -26.61 31.08
C ARG A 484 12.49 -27.42 30.71
N ALA A 485 11.32 -26.94 31.10
CA ALA A 485 10.03 -27.49 30.70
C ALA A 485 9.80 -27.45 29.18
N GLN A 486 9.96 -26.28 28.56
CA GLN A 486 9.84 -26.13 27.11
C GLN A 486 10.79 -27.08 26.37
N PHE A 487 12.05 -27.17 26.81
CA PHE A 487 12.99 -28.07 26.14
C PHE A 487 12.66 -29.55 26.37
N SER A 488 12.06 -29.93 27.51
CA SER A 488 11.61 -31.32 27.75
C SER A 488 10.53 -31.72 26.74
N LYS A 489 9.57 -30.82 26.47
CA LYS A 489 8.61 -31.02 25.37
C LYS A 489 9.32 -31.16 24.02
N MET A 490 10.21 -30.22 23.69
CA MET A 490 10.90 -30.22 22.40
C MET A 490 11.72 -31.50 22.17
N ILE A 491 12.48 -31.97 23.17
CA ILE A 491 13.29 -33.18 23.01
C ILE A 491 12.42 -34.43 22.87
N MET A 492 11.32 -34.54 23.63
CA MET A 492 10.41 -35.68 23.57
C MET A 492 9.69 -35.78 22.22
N LEU A 493 9.29 -34.63 21.65
CA LEU A 493 8.76 -34.57 20.30
C LEU A 493 9.84 -34.90 19.26
N ALA A 494 11.04 -34.34 19.39
CA ALA A 494 12.13 -34.57 18.45
C ALA A 494 12.61 -36.03 18.41
N VAL A 495 12.52 -36.77 19.51
CA VAL A 495 12.86 -38.20 19.55
C VAL A 495 11.67 -39.13 19.30
N GLU A 496 10.49 -38.56 19.03
CA GLU A 496 9.23 -39.30 18.77
C GLU A 496 8.86 -40.28 19.90
N ARG A 497 8.96 -39.81 21.15
CA ARG A 497 8.65 -40.63 22.35
C ARG A 497 7.52 -40.10 23.21
N HIS A 498 6.87 -39.02 22.81
CA HIS A 498 5.68 -38.53 23.49
C HIS A 498 4.47 -39.44 23.19
N THR A 499 3.65 -39.69 24.20
CA THR A 499 2.41 -40.47 24.12
C THR A 499 1.22 -39.64 24.61
N GLU A 500 -0.01 -40.00 24.22
CA GLU A 500 -1.21 -39.31 24.74
C GLU A 500 -1.52 -39.67 26.21
N GLU A 501 -0.95 -40.74 26.73
CA GLU A 501 -1.20 -41.21 28.10
C GLU A 501 -0.32 -40.44 29.09
N ILE A 502 -0.95 -39.71 30.00
CA ILE A 502 -0.20 -38.98 31.04
C ILE A 502 0.43 -39.97 32.02
N GLU A 503 1.76 -40.05 32.01
CA GLU A 503 2.50 -40.96 32.89
C GLU A 503 2.55 -40.46 34.34
N ASN A 504 2.56 -41.40 35.29
CA ASN A 504 2.93 -41.16 36.70
C ASN A 504 2.06 -40.18 37.54
N LEU A 505 0.81 -39.90 37.14
CA LEU A 505 -0.14 -38.98 37.80
C LEU A 505 -0.25 -39.10 39.34
N GLY A 506 -0.10 -40.31 39.89
CA GLY A 506 -0.24 -40.58 41.31
C GLY A 506 1.03 -40.39 42.14
N ASN A 507 2.21 -40.31 41.51
CA ASN A 507 3.50 -40.24 42.20
C ASN A 507 4.57 -39.49 41.40
N PRO A 508 4.42 -38.17 41.17
CA PRO A 508 5.36 -37.37 40.37
C PRO A 508 6.83 -37.61 40.74
N THR A 509 7.68 -37.74 39.71
CA THR A 509 9.12 -37.99 39.89
C THR A 509 9.81 -36.81 40.59
N PHE A 510 9.34 -35.58 40.32
CA PHE A 510 9.92 -34.35 40.88
C PHE A 510 8.94 -33.60 41.75
N SER A 511 9.41 -33.16 42.92
CA SER A 511 8.57 -32.50 43.94
C SER A 511 8.00 -31.13 43.53
N ASP A 512 8.57 -30.47 42.52
CA ASP A 512 8.18 -29.15 42.01
C ASP A 512 7.52 -29.20 40.61
N VAL A 513 7.13 -30.40 40.17
CA VAL A 513 6.40 -30.63 38.91
C VAL A 513 5.01 -31.15 39.28
N PRO A 514 4.02 -30.25 39.51
CA PRO A 514 2.70 -30.65 39.96
C PRO A 514 1.96 -31.40 38.85
N ALA A 515 1.26 -32.49 39.21
CA ALA A 515 0.29 -33.16 38.34
C ALA A 515 -0.97 -32.27 38.19
N VAL A 516 -0.92 -31.27 37.31
CA VAL A 516 -2.06 -30.39 37.02
C VAL A 516 -2.95 -31.06 35.98
N PHE A 517 -4.22 -31.27 36.33
CA PHE A 517 -5.28 -31.82 35.47
C PHE A 517 -6.07 -30.69 34.78
N ASP A 518 -5.40 -29.87 33.97
CA ASP A 518 -6.08 -29.03 32.98
C ASP A 518 -5.85 -29.60 31.58
N GLN A 519 -6.50 -29.01 30.57
CA GLN A 519 -6.60 -29.58 29.22
C GLN A 519 -5.27 -29.72 28.46
N TYR A 520 -4.12 -29.39 29.07
CA TYR A 520 -2.83 -29.43 28.37
C TYR A 520 -1.69 -30.16 29.09
N GLY A 521 -1.80 -30.61 30.35
CA GLY A 521 -0.76 -31.43 31.01
C GLY A 521 0.67 -30.86 30.94
N TYR A 522 0.80 -29.58 30.56
CA TYR A 522 2.05 -28.98 30.12
C TYR A 522 2.62 -28.16 31.28
N PRO A 523 3.86 -28.46 31.73
CA PRO A 523 4.84 -29.38 31.15
C PRO A 523 4.96 -30.74 31.86
N TYR A 524 3.99 -31.14 32.70
CA TYR A 524 4.05 -32.35 33.54
C TYR A 524 4.39 -33.62 32.77
N ASP A 525 3.59 -33.94 31.75
CA ASP A 525 3.68 -35.21 31.04
C ASP A 525 5.04 -35.42 30.35
N TYR A 526 5.44 -34.44 29.53
CA TYR A 526 6.75 -34.43 28.87
C TYR A 526 7.94 -34.58 29.84
N ILE A 527 7.81 -34.07 31.07
CA ILE A 527 8.89 -34.18 32.07
C ILE A 527 8.93 -35.59 32.67
N GLU A 528 7.78 -36.21 32.93
CA GLU A 528 7.71 -37.57 33.46
C GLU A 528 8.17 -38.60 32.43
N GLU A 529 7.69 -38.52 31.19
CA GLU A 529 8.15 -39.40 30.10
C GLU A 529 9.67 -39.30 29.88
N ALA A 530 10.19 -38.06 29.87
CA ALA A 530 11.62 -37.82 29.75
C ALA A 530 12.40 -38.38 30.96
N ALA A 531 11.79 -38.43 32.16
CA ALA A 531 12.41 -39.00 33.34
C ALA A 531 12.45 -40.52 33.28
N VAL A 532 11.37 -41.16 32.81
CA VAL A 532 11.28 -42.61 32.59
C VAL A 532 12.35 -43.07 31.58
N LEU A 533 12.57 -42.29 30.54
CA LEU A 533 13.62 -42.54 29.54
C LEU A 533 15.04 -42.17 29.99
N GLY A 534 15.20 -41.61 31.19
CA GLY A 534 16.50 -41.16 31.71
C GLY A 534 17.10 -39.96 30.95
N ILE A 535 16.29 -39.24 30.19
CA ILE A 535 16.67 -38.01 29.49
C ILE A 535 16.86 -36.89 30.52
N VAL A 536 15.94 -36.79 31.48
CA VAL A 536 16.02 -35.84 32.62
C VAL A 536 16.16 -36.56 33.96
N ASN A 537 17.02 -36.04 34.83
CA ASN A 537 17.28 -36.62 36.17
C ASN A 537 16.94 -35.67 37.33
N GLY A 538 16.47 -34.45 37.03
CA GLY A 538 16.32 -33.39 38.03
C GLY A 538 17.64 -32.99 38.70
N TYR A 539 17.52 -32.30 39.82
CA TYR A 539 18.61 -31.88 40.70
C TYR A 539 18.66 -32.80 41.93
N THR A 540 19.79 -32.76 42.64
CA THR A 540 20.03 -33.59 43.84
C THR A 540 19.08 -33.30 45.01
N ASP A 541 18.35 -32.17 44.96
CA ASP A 541 17.31 -31.77 45.91
C ASP A 541 15.93 -32.37 45.59
N GLY A 542 15.81 -33.24 44.58
CA GLY A 542 14.55 -33.86 44.18
C GLY A 542 13.61 -32.93 43.39
N ARG A 543 14.14 -31.83 42.83
CA ARG A 543 13.41 -30.87 42.01
C ARG A 543 13.86 -30.90 40.55
N PHE A 544 12.99 -30.50 39.64
CA PHE A 544 13.28 -30.34 38.22
C PHE A 544 13.54 -28.89 37.82
N ARG A 545 12.91 -27.91 38.47
CA ARG A 545 12.93 -26.47 38.17
C ARG A 545 12.39 -26.14 36.76
N PRO A 546 11.12 -26.47 36.46
CA PRO A 546 10.56 -26.41 35.10
C PRO A 546 10.66 -25.03 34.44
N TYR A 547 10.41 -23.96 35.20
CA TYR A 547 10.36 -22.58 34.68
C TYR A 547 11.73 -21.87 34.67
N SER A 548 12.79 -22.54 35.13
CA SER A 548 14.14 -21.97 35.01
C SER A 548 14.65 -22.11 33.57
N PRO A 549 15.36 -21.12 33.02
CA PRO A 549 16.07 -21.27 31.76
C PRO A 549 16.98 -22.50 31.77
N ILE A 550 17.00 -23.25 30.67
CA ILE A 550 17.94 -24.36 30.50
C ILE A 550 19.34 -23.80 30.26
N THR A 551 20.34 -24.32 30.98
CA THR A 551 21.73 -23.97 30.71
C THR A 551 22.24 -24.71 29.48
N ARG A 552 23.21 -24.14 28.78
CA ARG A 552 23.81 -24.76 27.59
C ARG A 552 24.39 -26.15 27.86
N SER A 553 24.99 -26.37 29.03
CA SER A 553 25.46 -27.71 29.43
C SER A 553 24.32 -28.70 29.67
N HIS A 554 23.22 -28.31 30.32
CA HIS A 554 22.06 -29.19 30.50
C HIS A 554 21.36 -29.52 29.18
N LEU A 555 21.28 -28.55 28.26
CA LEU A 555 20.80 -28.78 26.90
C LEU A 555 21.59 -29.88 26.20
N VAL A 556 22.93 -29.82 26.23
CA VAL A 556 23.81 -30.87 25.69
C VAL A 556 23.51 -32.23 26.33
N LEU A 557 23.45 -32.31 27.65
CA LEU A 557 23.20 -33.58 28.35
C LEU A 557 21.88 -34.22 27.93
N MET A 558 20.82 -33.43 27.83
CA MET A 558 19.51 -33.90 27.42
C MET A 558 19.50 -34.37 25.95
N ILE A 559 20.20 -33.69 25.04
CA ILE A 559 20.34 -34.12 23.63
C ILE A 559 21.06 -35.47 23.54
N LEU A 560 22.20 -35.62 24.22
CA LEU A 560 22.96 -36.87 24.21
C LEU A 560 22.15 -38.05 24.75
N ARG A 561 21.42 -37.81 25.84
CA ARG A 561 20.55 -38.82 26.46
C ARG A 561 19.33 -39.14 25.60
N GLY A 562 18.71 -38.13 24.96
CA GLY A 562 17.61 -38.33 24.03
C GLY A 562 18.00 -39.24 22.87
N ALA A 563 19.15 -38.96 22.25
CA ALA A 563 19.71 -39.80 21.19
C ALA A 563 19.96 -41.24 21.67
N ALA A 564 20.52 -41.40 22.88
CA ALA A 564 20.78 -42.72 23.47
C ALA A 564 19.49 -43.47 23.83
N ALA A 565 18.46 -42.78 24.33
CA ALA A 565 17.18 -43.36 24.73
C ALA A 565 16.45 -44.00 23.54
N VAL A 566 16.69 -43.52 22.32
CA VAL A 566 16.14 -44.10 21.08
C VAL A 566 17.11 -45.03 20.35
N GLY A 567 18.20 -45.43 21.00
CA GLY A 567 19.16 -46.38 20.46
C GLY A 567 20.09 -45.82 19.38
N LYS A 568 20.18 -44.49 19.26
CA LYS A 568 21.03 -43.78 18.29
C LYS A 568 21.99 -42.82 18.99
N PRO A 569 22.83 -43.27 19.95
CA PRO A 569 23.73 -42.37 20.68
C PRO A 569 24.71 -41.66 19.73
N LEU A 570 25.05 -40.42 20.08
CA LEU A 570 26.08 -39.66 19.36
C LEU A 570 27.48 -40.31 19.55
N PRO A 571 28.38 -40.25 18.55
CA PRO A 571 29.74 -40.78 18.68
C PRO A 571 30.52 -40.07 19.79
N VAL A 572 30.87 -40.81 20.84
CA VAL A 572 31.53 -40.25 22.03
C VAL A 572 32.92 -39.71 21.69
N TYR A 573 33.20 -38.47 22.09
CA TYR A 573 34.53 -37.88 21.95
C TYR A 573 35.52 -38.50 22.94
N THR A 574 36.61 -39.07 22.42
CA THR A 574 37.68 -39.73 23.22
C THR A 574 38.99 -38.95 23.27
N GLY A 575 39.07 -37.78 22.62
CA GLY A 575 40.27 -36.97 22.59
C GLY A 575 40.51 -36.12 23.85
N GLU A 576 41.56 -35.30 23.79
CA GLU A 576 42.02 -34.45 24.89
C GLU A 576 42.20 -32.97 24.47
N SER A 577 41.63 -32.58 23.33
CA SER A 577 41.78 -31.22 22.80
C SER A 577 41.07 -30.19 23.67
N ARG A 578 41.76 -29.13 24.06
CA ARG A 578 41.17 -27.98 24.75
C ARG A 578 40.68 -26.94 23.74
N LEU A 579 39.53 -27.21 23.14
CA LEU A 579 38.95 -26.34 22.13
C LEU A 579 38.30 -25.09 22.75
N PHE A 580 37.37 -25.28 23.68
CA PHE A 580 36.68 -24.17 24.35
C PHE A 580 37.53 -23.63 25.50
N ALA A 581 37.77 -22.32 25.51
CA ALA A 581 38.59 -21.66 26.51
C ALA A 581 38.05 -21.85 27.94
N ASP A 582 36.73 -21.92 28.07
CA ASP A 582 35.95 -22.05 29.31
C ASP A 582 35.50 -23.48 29.65
N VAL A 583 35.93 -24.49 28.90
CA VAL A 583 35.66 -25.90 29.20
C VAL A 583 37.00 -26.66 29.26
N PRO A 584 37.75 -26.57 30.39
CA PRO A 584 38.96 -27.37 30.58
C PRO A 584 38.64 -28.87 30.67
N LEU A 585 39.65 -29.74 30.50
CA LEU A 585 39.48 -31.21 30.62
C LEU A 585 38.91 -31.64 31.99
N SER A 586 39.14 -30.84 33.03
CA SER A 586 38.60 -31.06 34.38
C SER A 586 37.14 -30.63 34.54
N HIS A 587 36.53 -29.99 33.54
CA HIS A 587 35.13 -29.59 33.59
C HIS A 587 34.24 -30.85 33.66
N PRO A 588 33.24 -30.90 34.56
CA PRO A 588 32.44 -32.10 34.79
C PRO A 588 31.70 -32.61 33.54
N TYR A 589 31.39 -31.70 32.62
CA TYR A 589 30.71 -32.02 31.35
C TYR A 589 31.63 -31.92 30.12
N TYR A 590 32.95 -31.97 30.30
CA TYR A 590 33.91 -31.81 29.19
C TYR A 590 33.65 -32.82 28.06
N ARG A 591 33.48 -34.11 28.40
CA ARG A 591 33.31 -35.17 27.40
C ARG A 591 32.01 -35.01 26.61
N GLU A 592 30.93 -34.67 27.29
CA GLU A 592 29.60 -34.49 26.70
C GLU A 592 29.56 -33.27 25.78
N ILE A 593 30.15 -32.15 26.22
CA ILE A 593 30.26 -30.93 25.41
C ILE A 593 31.10 -31.18 24.16
N MET A 594 32.26 -31.84 24.31
CA MET A 594 33.11 -32.17 23.17
C MET A 594 32.49 -33.22 22.25
N THR A 595 31.69 -34.15 22.77
CA THR A 595 30.90 -35.12 21.98
C THR A 595 29.91 -34.40 21.08
N ALA A 596 29.10 -33.50 21.65
CA ALA A 596 28.14 -32.71 20.89
C ALA A 596 28.84 -31.81 19.85
N TRP A 597 29.97 -31.20 20.20
CA TRP A 597 30.76 -30.43 19.23
C TRP A 597 31.30 -31.30 18.08
N SER A 598 31.93 -32.44 18.40
CA SER A 598 32.51 -33.32 17.38
C SER A 598 31.46 -33.96 16.46
N ALA A 599 30.21 -34.05 16.93
CA ALA A 599 29.08 -34.54 16.16
C ALA A 599 28.33 -33.43 15.39
N GLY A 600 28.83 -32.19 15.37
CA GLY A 600 28.21 -31.07 14.64
C GLY A 600 27.02 -30.40 15.32
N ILE A 601 26.56 -30.92 16.47
CA ILE A 601 25.40 -30.40 17.21
C ILE A 601 25.59 -28.93 17.62
N LEU A 602 26.84 -28.53 17.95
CA LEU A 602 27.16 -27.18 18.40
C LEU A 602 28.51 -26.69 17.88
N ASN A 603 28.66 -25.36 17.72
CA ASN A 603 29.90 -24.74 17.21
C ASN A 603 30.62 -23.83 18.24
N GLY A 604 29.93 -23.39 19.30
CA GLY A 604 30.44 -22.35 20.22
C GLY A 604 30.42 -20.94 19.64
N SER A 605 31.03 -19.98 20.33
CA SER A 605 31.12 -18.58 19.89
C SER A 605 32.49 -17.97 20.18
N TYR A 606 33.06 -17.25 19.22
CA TYR A 606 34.35 -16.57 19.40
C TYR A 606 34.24 -15.31 20.26
N VAL A 607 35.25 -15.08 21.09
CA VAL A 607 35.54 -13.80 21.75
C VAL A 607 37.02 -13.52 21.54
N GLY A 608 37.33 -12.60 20.63
CA GLY A 608 38.69 -12.46 20.09
C GLY A 608 39.09 -13.70 19.30
N ASP A 609 40.28 -14.23 19.58
CA ASP A 609 40.86 -15.44 18.97
C ASP A 609 40.42 -16.75 19.66
N ARG A 610 39.64 -16.66 20.74
CA ARG A 610 39.27 -17.81 21.58
C ARG A 610 37.82 -18.23 21.38
N LEU A 611 37.60 -19.53 21.26
CA LEU A 611 36.26 -20.11 21.19
C LEU A 611 35.73 -20.41 22.60
N TYR A 612 34.47 -20.05 22.87
CA TYR A 612 33.80 -20.27 24.15
C TYR A 612 32.52 -21.10 23.96
N PHE A 613 32.22 -21.95 24.94
CA PHE A 613 30.96 -22.70 24.99
C PHE A 613 29.92 -22.06 25.92
N ARG A 614 30.35 -21.41 27.00
CA ARG A 614 29.52 -20.82 28.06
C ARG A 614 28.57 -21.83 28.74
N PRO A 615 29.09 -22.87 29.42
CA PRO A 615 28.31 -24.02 29.89
C PRO A 615 27.17 -23.66 30.87
N TYR A 616 27.30 -22.59 31.63
CA TYR A 616 26.33 -22.19 32.66
C TYR A 616 25.38 -21.06 32.22
N SER A 617 25.57 -20.50 31.03
CA SER A 617 24.66 -19.50 30.48
C SER A 617 23.34 -20.17 30.03
N PRO A 618 22.20 -19.44 30.09
CA PRO A 618 20.98 -19.85 29.44
C PRO A 618 21.15 -20.14 27.94
N ALA A 619 20.32 -21.03 27.41
CA ALA A 619 20.23 -21.30 25.98
C ALA A 619 19.01 -20.60 25.38
N SER A 620 19.27 -19.73 24.41
CA SER A 620 18.21 -19.07 23.64
C SER A 620 17.54 -20.02 22.66
N ARG A 621 16.34 -19.64 22.19
CA ARG A 621 15.56 -20.39 21.19
C ARG A 621 16.34 -20.67 19.91
N ASN A 622 17.12 -19.73 19.40
CA ASN A 622 18.05 -19.95 18.27
C ASN A 622 19.02 -21.12 18.52
N HIS A 623 19.68 -21.14 19.69
CA HIS A 623 20.63 -22.19 20.02
C HIS A 623 19.95 -23.54 20.21
N VAL A 624 18.80 -23.55 20.90
CA VAL A 624 18.02 -24.77 21.09
C VAL A 624 17.54 -25.31 19.75
N ALA A 625 17.04 -24.45 18.86
CA ALA A 625 16.56 -24.85 17.55
C ALA A 625 17.67 -25.49 16.72
N LYS A 626 18.82 -24.83 16.61
CA LYS A 626 19.99 -25.39 15.93
C LYS A 626 20.40 -26.75 16.48
N MET A 627 20.60 -26.85 17.79
CA MET A 627 21.10 -28.08 18.40
C MET A 627 20.10 -29.22 18.30
N THR A 628 18.80 -28.93 18.32
CA THR A 628 17.73 -29.93 18.18
C THR A 628 17.53 -30.35 16.72
N ALA A 629 17.62 -29.42 15.77
CA ALA A 629 17.58 -29.74 14.34
C ALA A 629 18.77 -30.64 13.94
N GLN A 630 19.97 -30.33 14.41
CA GLN A 630 21.15 -31.19 14.19
C GLN A 630 21.02 -32.57 14.85
N LEU A 631 20.31 -32.66 15.99
CA LEU A 631 19.98 -33.96 16.56
C LEU A 631 19.07 -34.75 15.61
N LEU A 632 18.03 -34.13 15.06
CA LEU A 632 17.14 -34.79 14.09
C LEU A 632 17.90 -35.29 12.87
N ASP A 633 18.81 -34.48 12.32
CA ASP A 633 19.68 -34.89 11.20
C ASP A 633 20.49 -36.14 11.54
N HIS A 634 21.04 -36.21 12.76
CA HIS A 634 21.76 -37.40 13.26
C HIS A 634 20.82 -38.60 13.44
N LEU A 635 19.60 -38.38 13.92
CA LEU A 635 18.62 -39.45 14.07
C LEU A 635 18.18 -40.01 12.72
N ASP A 636 18.09 -39.19 11.67
CA ASP A 636 17.66 -39.62 10.34
C ASP A 636 18.76 -40.27 9.53
N ALA A 637 20.03 -39.93 9.81
CA ALA A 637 21.17 -40.54 9.14
C ALA A 637 21.08 -42.08 9.26
N ALA A 638 20.94 -42.75 8.12
CA ALA A 638 20.88 -44.21 8.06
C ALA A 638 22.13 -44.80 8.73
N PRO A 639 22.01 -45.93 9.48
CA PRO A 639 23.17 -46.53 10.11
C PRO A 639 24.09 -47.09 9.04
N GLY A 640 25.15 -46.34 8.68
CA GLY A 640 26.26 -46.84 7.88
C GLY A 640 26.69 -46.00 6.68
N LEU A 641 27.03 -44.72 6.87
CA LEU A 641 27.95 -43.99 5.97
C LEU A 641 28.85 -43.02 6.77
N SER A 642 29.42 -43.43 7.90
CA SER A 642 30.49 -42.66 8.56
C SER A 642 31.85 -43.11 8.00
N GLY A 643 32.25 -42.48 6.90
CA GLY A 643 33.53 -42.71 6.25
C GLY A 643 34.05 -41.48 5.52
N ALA A 644 33.86 -40.27 6.08
CA ALA A 644 34.56 -39.07 5.65
C ALA A 644 34.53 -38.02 6.76
N ALA A 645 35.39 -38.19 7.77
CA ALA A 645 35.78 -37.10 8.65
C ALA A 645 37.21 -36.70 8.33
N ALA A 646 37.39 -35.38 8.23
CA ALA A 646 38.63 -34.65 8.45
C ALA A 646 39.73 -34.79 7.38
N ASP A 647 39.74 -33.82 6.46
CA ASP A 647 40.97 -33.10 6.11
C ASP A 647 40.62 -31.63 5.80
N VAL A 648 40.75 -30.78 6.81
CA VAL A 648 40.93 -29.34 6.64
C VAL A 648 42.10 -28.93 7.53
N VAL A 649 43.30 -28.97 6.95
CA VAL A 649 44.47 -28.18 7.37
C VAL A 649 45.19 -27.71 6.11
N GLY A 650 45.37 -26.39 5.99
CA GLY A 650 46.17 -25.69 4.98
C GLY A 650 45.35 -25.29 3.75
N ASP A 651 45.25 -24.03 3.32
CA ASP A 651 46.33 -23.06 3.26
C ASP A 651 45.78 -21.62 3.21
N ALA A 652 46.56 -20.69 3.76
CA ALA A 652 46.33 -19.26 3.68
C ALA A 652 47.10 -18.69 2.48
N SER A 653 46.41 -18.19 1.46
CA SER A 653 46.90 -17.09 0.60
C SER A 653 45.80 -16.61 -0.36
N GLY A 654 45.51 -15.30 -0.32
CA GLY A 654 44.61 -14.62 -1.25
C GLY A 654 43.65 -13.68 -0.55
#